data_AF-A0A959CS46-F1
#
_entry.id   AF-A0A959CS46-F1
#
_cell.length_a   1.000
_cell.length_b   1.000
_cell.length_c   1.000
_cell.angle_alpha   90.00
_cell.angle_beta   90.00
_cell.angle_gamma   90.00
#
_symmetry.space_group_name_H-M   'P 1'
#
loop_
_entity.id
_entity.type
_entity.pdbx_description
1 polymer ?
#
loop_
_entity_poly.entity_id
_entity_poly.type
_entity_poly.pdbx_seq_one_letter_code
_entity_poly.pdbx_strand_id
1 'polypeptide(L)'
;GYTDAIDAGVGSIMASYNSWNGEKLHGHEYLLTDVLKNELGFEGFIISDWKGVDQVDENYRTAIKRGINAGIDMVMVPDRYEVFISHLISLVEDGEVSGDRIDDAVRRILKQKLLLNLFEEPFADPSLASSVGSPAHRDVARQAVRESMVLLNAKNDVLPLQKDGQTIMVAGTLAADLGAQCGGWTITWQGSNGDITTGTDILTGIENMAGNSEVIYSPNGDHNGPVDVAVVVVGEKTPYAEGAGDRTSLNLEEADINLMKRLKEAGIPTVAVLVSGRPIVLGEMLPYTDAMIAAWYPGTEGEGIAEVLFGDYQPTGQLTHSWPREMAQVPINVGDEDYSPLFEYRHGLQAFPSAASAEKLLPFAAATSQDGSTIVLALSDNITAMNAVNSDFEVRIDGVVSPDVISTISLAGFDESILVFSLNTAIRQQEAVTLSYSGGNIASSDLILEGMNDFFVYNAVGGGAITHLIPGRVEAEDFFEMNGIQTEPCTDVGGGLNVGYIEGGDWMKYRVQITQPGQYQVVSRISGYAGGTLLLKFDDALQTEVDYTSTNGWQNWRDFTTSIYLEEGFYTMQAQAQSDAFNINYFDFALASTSTRDQHSGIQDIKAYPNPVEDVLVLEFSSTHSREAQIRLIDPSGKRVQELYRGRLNTGRNSFTFPINANWPGGVYFIEVKDEVKRYFEKVVKK
;
A
#
# COMPACT_ATOMS: atom_id res chain seq x y z
N GLY A 1 -30.54 6.07 6.84
CA GLY A 1 -29.75 5.01 7.52
C GLY A 1 -30.57 4.40 8.64
N TYR A 2 -30.24 4.70 9.90
CA TYR A 2 -30.99 4.19 11.06
C TYR A 2 -32.48 4.55 11.05
N THR A 3 -32.83 5.80 10.73
CA THR A 3 -34.23 6.25 10.63
C THR A 3 -35.03 5.41 9.65
N ASP A 4 -34.53 5.26 8.42
CA ASP A 4 -35.22 4.50 7.36
C ASP A 4 -35.35 3.01 7.72
N ALA A 5 -34.33 2.43 8.39
CA ALA A 5 -34.37 1.05 8.85
C ALA A 5 -35.40 0.84 9.97
N ILE A 6 -35.52 1.81 10.89
CA ILE A 6 -36.53 1.80 11.95
C ILE A 6 -37.93 1.91 11.34
N ASP A 7 -38.13 2.84 10.40
CA ASP A 7 -39.39 3.02 9.68
C ASP A 7 -39.79 1.77 8.87
N ALA A 8 -38.81 1.03 8.35
CA ALA A 8 -39.00 -0.25 7.68
C ALA A 8 -39.24 -1.43 8.64
N GLY A 9 -39.16 -1.22 9.96
CA GLY A 9 -39.45 -2.22 10.99
C GLY A 9 -38.29 -3.16 11.30
N VAL A 10 -37.04 -2.69 11.23
CA VAL A 10 -35.86 -3.49 11.59
C VAL A 10 -35.98 -4.12 12.99
N GLY A 11 -35.68 -5.41 13.11
CA GLY A 11 -35.88 -6.17 14.36
C GLY A 11 -34.77 -6.01 15.40
N SER A 12 -33.56 -5.66 14.96
CA SER A 12 -32.38 -5.52 15.82
C SER A 12 -31.43 -4.44 15.30
N ILE A 13 -30.77 -3.74 16.22
CA ILE A 13 -29.71 -2.75 15.92
C ILE A 13 -28.47 -3.11 16.72
N MET A 14 -27.31 -3.08 16.08
CA MET A 14 -26.02 -3.31 16.73
C MET A 14 -25.39 -2.00 17.18
N ALA A 15 -24.97 -1.91 18.44
CA ALA A 15 -24.20 -0.77 18.94
C ALA A 15 -22.74 -0.83 18.42
N SER A 16 -22.14 0.31 18.09
CA SER A 16 -20.82 0.41 17.46
C SER A 16 -19.66 0.63 18.43
N TYR A 17 -18.44 0.24 18.04
CA TYR A 17 -17.22 0.31 18.88
C TYR A 17 -16.71 1.73 19.18
N ASN A 18 -17.05 2.70 18.34
CA ASN A 18 -16.46 4.04 18.45
C ASN A 18 -16.92 4.74 19.74
N SER A 19 -16.22 5.82 20.07
CA SER A 19 -16.66 6.75 21.11
C SER A 19 -17.33 7.95 20.46
N TRP A 20 -18.23 8.60 21.20
CA TRP A 20 -18.70 9.94 20.88
C TRP A 20 -18.41 10.85 22.08
N ASN A 21 -17.73 11.97 21.84
CA ASN A 21 -17.26 12.88 22.90
C ASN A 21 -16.50 12.19 24.06
N GLY A 22 -15.72 11.16 23.73
CA GLY A 22 -14.91 10.41 24.70
C GLY A 22 -15.61 9.21 25.37
N GLU A 23 -16.92 9.04 25.20
CA GLU A 23 -17.66 7.91 25.78
C GLU A 23 -17.97 6.81 24.74
N LYS A 24 -17.70 5.56 25.10
CA LYS A 24 -17.96 4.38 24.27
C LYS A 24 -19.46 4.17 24.05
N LEU A 25 -19.86 3.95 22.80
CA LEU A 25 -21.28 3.89 22.45
C LEU A 25 -22.03 2.71 23.06
N HIS A 26 -21.37 1.57 23.33
CA HIS A 26 -21.97 0.46 24.08
C HIS A 26 -22.42 0.81 25.51
N GLY A 27 -21.92 1.91 26.09
CA GLY A 27 -22.31 2.41 27.41
C GLY A 27 -23.07 3.75 27.39
N HIS A 28 -23.45 4.25 26.21
CA HIS A 28 -23.93 5.62 26.03
C HIS A 28 -25.46 5.71 26.12
N GLU A 29 -26.01 5.84 27.33
CA GLU A 29 -27.45 5.81 27.63
C GLU A 29 -28.27 6.79 26.77
N TYR A 30 -27.81 8.03 26.64
CA TYR A 30 -28.51 9.03 25.84
C TYR A 30 -28.70 8.59 24.38
N LEU A 31 -27.74 7.92 23.76
CA LEU A 31 -27.87 7.51 22.35
C LEU A 31 -28.67 6.22 22.20
N LEU A 32 -28.39 5.23 23.06
CA LEU A 32 -29.03 3.91 22.96
C LEU A 32 -30.47 3.89 23.48
N THR A 33 -30.79 4.71 24.48
CA THR A 33 -32.12 4.75 25.10
C THR A 33 -32.88 6.02 24.73
N ASP A 34 -32.36 7.20 25.06
CA ASP A 34 -33.13 8.44 24.85
C ASP A 34 -33.37 8.70 23.37
N VAL A 35 -32.32 8.70 22.55
CA VAL A 35 -32.47 8.93 21.11
C VAL A 35 -33.06 7.70 20.42
N LEU A 36 -32.38 6.56 20.49
CA LEU A 36 -32.76 5.41 19.66
C LEU A 36 -34.10 4.78 20.07
N LYS A 37 -34.30 4.45 21.35
CA LYS A 37 -35.52 3.77 21.81
C LYS A 37 -36.68 4.74 21.99
N ASN A 38 -36.46 5.93 22.56
CA ASN A 38 -37.55 6.84 22.93
C ASN A 38 -37.87 7.83 21.81
N GLU A 39 -36.91 8.63 21.33
CA GLU A 39 -37.17 9.68 20.32
C GLU A 39 -37.45 9.11 18.94
N LEU A 40 -36.61 8.17 18.47
CA LEU A 40 -36.79 7.49 17.18
C LEU A 40 -37.80 6.33 17.23
N GLY A 41 -38.21 5.92 18.43
CA GLY A 41 -39.24 4.90 18.61
C GLY A 41 -38.82 3.49 18.21
N PHE A 42 -37.53 3.14 18.29
CA PHE A 42 -37.07 1.79 17.96
C PHE A 42 -37.65 0.72 18.90
N GLU A 43 -38.49 -0.16 18.36
CA GLU A 43 -39.17 -1.20 19.12
C GLU A 43 -38.50 -2.59 19.08
N GLY A 44 -37.36 -2.72 18.39
CA GLY A 44 -36.55 -3.94 18.36
C GLY A 44 -35.67 -4.09 19.61
N PHE A 45 -34.64 -4.93 19.53
CA PHE A 45 -33.65 -5.06 20.60
C PHE A 45 -32.26 -4.60 20.13
N ILE A 46 -31.48 -4.04 21.05
CA ILE A 46 -30.10 -3.62 20.81
C ILE A 46 -29.15 -4.77 21.16
N ILE A 47 -28.36 -5.20 20.20
CA ILE A 47 -27.27 -6.15 20.40
C ILE A 47 -25.94 -5.41 20.51
N SER A 48 -25.03 -5.85 21.39
CA SER A 48 -23.66 -5.36 21.34
C SER A 48 -22.91 -5.99 20.16
N ASP A 49 -21.93 -5.27 19.62
CA ASP A 49 -20.90 -5.90 18.80
C ASP A 49 -20.05 -6.88 19.63
N TRP A 50 -19.20 -7.66 18.97
CA TRP A 50 -18.33 -8.69 19.53
C TRP A 50 -17.48 -8.15 20.69
N LYS A 51 -17.81 -8.56 21.92
CA LYS A 51 -17.18 -8.03 23.15
C LYS A 51 -17.21 -6.50 23.27
N GLY A 52 -18.15 -5.81 22.60
CA GLY A 52 -18.24 -4.35 22.63
C GLY A 52 -18.46 -3.79 24.03
N VAL A 53 -19.26 -4.48 24.85
CA VAL A 53 -19.48 -4.12 26.28
C VAL A 53 -18.18 -4.15 27.08
N ASP A 54 -17.23 -5.03 26.74
CA ASP A 54 -15.95 -5.16 27.46
C ASP A 54 -15.11 -3.88 27.37
N GLN A 55 -15.31 -3.06 26.32
CA GLN A 55 -14.56 -1.83 26.09
C GLN A 55 -15.12 -0.62 26.85
N VAL A 56 -16.29 -0.75 27.50
CA VAL A 56 -16.95 0.35 28.20
C VAL A 56 -16.20 0.74 29.48
N ASP A 57 -15.60 -0.24 30.16
CA ASP A 57 -14.88 -0.05 31.42
C ASP A 57 -13.85 -1.18 31.63
N GLU A 58 -12.68 -0.86 32.21
CA GLU A 58 -11.66 -1.87 32.53
C GLU A 58 -12.19 -2.93 33.52
N ASN A 59 -13.08 -2.54 34.43
CA ASN A 59 -13.75 -3.48 35.32
C ASN A 59 -14.96 -4.10 34.61
N TYR A 60 -14.89 -5.39 34.32
CA TYR A 60 -15.94 -6.06 33.55
C TYR A 60 -17.34 -6.00 34.19
N ARG A 61 -17.46 -6.14 35.51
CA ARG A 61 -18.77 -6.02 36.20
C ARG A 61 -19.32 -4.60 36.03
N THR A 62 -18.48 -3.58 36.14
CA THR A 62 -18.85 -2.19 35.84
C THR A 62 -19.25 -1.99 34.38
N ALA A 63 -18.51 -2.61 33.45
CA ALA A 63 -18.80 -2.55 32.01
C ALA A 63 -20.18 -3.14 31.69
N ILE A 64 -20.51 -4.32 32.26
CA ILE A 64 -21.83 -4.94 32.16
C ILE A 64 -22.91 -3.99 32.71
N LYS A 65 -22.71 -3.47 33.92
CA LYS A 65 -23.65 -2.54 34.54
C LYS A 65 -23.96 -1.35 33.63
N ARG A 66 -22.91 -0.70 33.13
CA ARG A 66 -23.04 0.48 32.25
C ARG A 66 -23.73 0.12 30.94
N GLY A 67 -23.31 -0.95 30.27
CA GLY A 67 -23.91 -1.35 28.99
C GLY A 67 -25.39 -1.73 29.09
N ILE A 68 -25.76 -2.53 30.09
CA ILE A 68 -27.15 -2.96 30.29
C ILE A 68 -28.06 -1.79 30.67
N ASN A 69 -27.60 -0.93 31.59
CA ASN A 69 -28.37 0.26 31.99
C ASN A 69 -28.46 1.28 30.85
N ALA A 70 -27.44 1.40 29.99
CA ALA A 70 -27.47 2.27 28.83
C ALA A 70 -28.50 1.84 27.77
N GLY A 71 -28.90 0.57 27.74
CA GLY A 71 -29.96 0.08 26.86
C GLY A 71 -29.63 -1.15 26.04
N ILE A 72 -28.42 -1.73 26.17
CA ILE A 72 -28.09 -3.01 25.52
C ILE A 72 -29.07 -4.09 26.02
N ASP A 73 -29.66 -4.84 25.09
CA ASP A 73 -30.62 -5.90 25.38
C ASP A 73 -29.98 -7.29 25.26
N MET A 74 -29.06 -7.47 24.30
CA MET A 74 -28.32 -8.71 24.07
C MET A 74 -26.82 -8.43 24.01
N VAL A 75 -26.03 -9.14 24.82
CA VAL A 75 -24.57 -8.98 24.85
C VAL A 75 -23.92 -10.10 24.04
N MET A 76 -23.16 -9.74 23.01
CA MET A 76 -22.35 -10.65 22.22
C MET A 76 -21.03 -10.96 22.96
N VAL A 77 -21.09 -11.98 23.83
CA VAL A 77 -19.95 -12.47 24.62
C VAL A 77 -19.64 -13.92 24.24
N PRO A 78 -18.71 -14.15 23.30
CA PRO A 78 -18.54 -15.45 22.65
C PRO A 78 -17.84 -16.51 23.52
N ASP A 79 -16.98 -16.09 24.45
CA ASP A 79 -16.04 -17.00 25.15
C ASP A 79 -16.20 -17.00 26.69
N ARG A 80 -16.75 -15.94 27.29
CA ARG A 80 -16.90 -15.80 28.75
C ARG A 80 -18.34 -15.57 29.23
N TYR A 81 -19.31 -16.13 28.51
CA TYR A 81 -20.74 -15.94 28.79
C TYR A 81 -21.17 -16.37 30.20
N GLU A 82 -20.53 -17.39 30.80
CA GLU A 82 -20.84 -17.80 32.18
C GLU A 82 -20.48 -16.71 33.21
N VAL A 83 -19.33 -16.04 32.99
CA VAL A 83 -18.89 -14.91 33.83
C VAL A 83 -19.82 -13.72 33.66
N PHE A 84 -20.22 -13.44 32.41
CA PHE A 84 -21.23 -12.42 32.11
C PHE A 84 -22.53 -12.67 32.89
N ILE A 85 -23.08 -13.89 32.79
CA ILE A 85 -24.33 -14.28 33.46
C ILE A 85 -24.21 -14.10 34.97
N SER A 86 -23.13 -14.60 35.57
CA SER A 86 -22.87 -14.49 37.01
C SER A 86 -22.82 -13.03 37.49
N HIS A 87 -22.11 -12.17 36.76
CA HIS A 87 -22.02 -10.74 37.10
C HIS A 87 -23.35 -10.01 36.90
N LEU A 88 -24.09 -10.30 35.83
CA LEU A 88 -25.40 -9.68 35.60
C LEU A 88 -26.40 -10.08 36.69
N ILE A 89 -26.41 -11.35 37.12
CA ILE A 89 -27.24 -11.81 38.25
C ILE A 89 -26.89 -11.02 39.52
N SER A 90 -25.59 -10.94 39.87
CA SER A 90 -25.15 -10.17 41.03
C SER A 90 -25.55 -8.70 40.93
N LEU A 91 -25.40 -8.07 39.76
CA LEU A 91 -25.80 -6.68 39.56
C LEU A 91 -27.30 -6.44 39.80
N VAL A 92 -28.15 -7.40 39.43
CA VAL A 92 -29.59 -7.34 39.68
C VAL A 92 -29.92 -7.59 41.15
N GLU A 93 -29.27 -8.59 41.78
CA GLU A 93 -29.43 -8.88 43.22
C GLU A 93 -28.99 -7.71 44.10
N ASP A 94 -27.93 -7.01 43.69
CA ASP A 94 -27.37 -5.82 44.36
C ASP A 94 -28.18 -4.54 44.05
N GLY A 95 -29.17 -4.61 43.15
CA GLY A 95 -30.02 -3.47 42.75
C GLY A 95 -29.34 -2.44 41.86
N GLU A 96 -28.17 -2.76 41.31
CA GLU A 96 -27.41 -1.90 40.40
C GLU A 96 -27.91 -1.96 38.94
N VAL A 97 -28.65 -3.02 38.59
CA VAL A 97 -29.46 -3.15 37.37
C VAL A 97 -30.88 -3.50 37.80
N SER A 98 -31.89 -2.74 37.35
CA SER A 98 -33.27 -2.97 37.79
C SER A 98 -33.90 -4.20 37.11
N GLY A 99 -34.82 -4.87 37.82
CA GLY A 99 -35.64 -5.94 37.22
C GLY A 99 -36.43 -5.45 36.00
N ASP A 100 -36.96 -4.22 36.05
CA ASP A 100 -37.68 -3.61 34.93
C ASP A 100 -36.81 -3.46 33.67
N ARG A 101 -35.51 -3.15 33.84
CA ARG A 101 -34.55 -3.06 32.73
C ARG A 101 -34.32 -4.43 32.08
N ILE A 102 -34.23 -5.49 32.89
CA ILE A 102 -34.13 -6.87 32.40
C ILE A 102 -35.43 -7.29 31.68
N ASP A 103 -36.59 -6.98 32.26
CA ASP A 103 -37.89 -7.30 31.66
C ASP A 103 -38.10 -6.59 30.31
N ASP A 104 -37.62 -5.34 30.15
CA ASP A 104 -37.62 -4.65 28.86
C ASP A 104 -36.74 -5.37 27.83
N ALA A 105 -35.49 -5.69 28.18
CA ALA A 105 -34.57 -6.40 27.29
C ALA A 105 -35.12 -7.76 26.84
N VAL A 106 -35.63 -8.55 27.80
CA VAL A 106 -36.23 -9.86 27.54
C VAL A 106 -37.47 -9.71 26.66
N ARG A 107 -38.37 -8.74 26.93
CA ARG A 107 -39.57 -8.49 26.13
C ARG A 107 -39.22 -8.20 24.67
N ARG A 108 -38.20 -7.38 24.41
CA ARG A 108 -37.75 -7.02 23.05
C ARG A 108 -37.18 -8.24 22.31
N ILE A 109 -36.37 -9.06 22.97
CA ILE A 109 -35.82 -10.29 22.38
C ILE A 109 -36.93 -11.32 22.10
N LEU A 110 -37.81 -11.56 23.06
CA LEU A 110 -38.90 -12.52 22.90
C LEU A 110 -39.91 -12.06 21.83
N LYS A 111 -40.19 -10.76 21.72
CA LYS A 111 -41.00 -10.19 20.62
C LYS A 111 -40.42 -10.60 19.27
N GLN A 112 -39.12 -10.43 19.04
CA GLN A 112 -38.51 -10.82 17.76
C GLN A 112 -38.55 -12.33 17.51
N LYS A 113 -38.31 -13.16 18.54
CA LYS A 113 -38.44 -14.61 18.41
C LYS A 113 -39.86 -15.06 18.05
N LEU A 114 -40.88 -14.40 18.59
CA LEU A 114 -42.29 -14.65 18.25
C LEU A 114 -42.61 -14.19 16.83
N LEU A 115 -42.14 -13.01 16.42
CA LEU A 115 -42.33 -12.50 15.05
C LEU A 115 -41.65 -13.39 14.00
N LEU A 116 -40.53 -14.02 14.34
CA LEU A 116 -39.82 -14.99 13.50
C LEU A 116 -40.41 -16.42 13.58
N ASN A 117 -41.52 -16.64 14.29
CA ASN A 117 -42.19 -17.94 14.45
C ASN A 117 -41.29 -19.02 15.08
N LEU A 118 -40.25 -18.65 15.85
CA LEU A 118 -39.26 -19.60 16.39
C LEU A 118 -39.78 -20.48 17.53
N PHE A 119 -40.95 -20.18 18.09
CA PHE A 119 -41.60 -21.02 19.10
C PHE A 119 -42.34 -22.20 18.48
N GLU A 120 -42.86 -22.01 17.27
CA GLU A 120 -43.56 -23.02 16.49
C GLU A 120 -42.60 -23.77 15.54
N GLU A 121 -41.68 -23.05 14.89
CA GLU A 121 -40.72 -23.55 13.91
C GLU A 121 -39.27 -23.16 14.30
N PRO A 122 -38.65 -23.86 15.27
CA PRO A 122 -37.35 -23.47 15.83
C PRO A 122 -36.14 -23.80 14.93
N PHE A 123 -36.35 -24.52 13.82
CA PHE A 123 -35.27 -25.01 12.95
C PHE A 123 -35.45 -24.49 11.53
N ALA A 124 -34.33 -24.26 10.83
CA ALA A 124 -34.34 -23.91 9.42
C ALA A 124 -34.89 -25.06 8.55
N ASP A 125 -35.55 -24.72 7.43
CA ASP A 125 -36.03 -25.69 6.45
C ASP A 125 -34.88 -26.26 5.61
N PRO A 126 -34.54 -27.57 5.75
CA PRO A 126 -33.46 -28.18 4.98
C PRO A 126 -33.72 -28.22 3.48
N SER A 127 -34.97 -28.09 3.02
CA SER A 127 -35.33 -28.11 1.60
C SER A 127 -34.69 -26.95 0.82
N LEU A 128 -34.43 -25.82 1.51
CA LEU A 128 -33.83 -24.63 0.95
C LEU A 128 -32.32 -24.73 0.75
N ALA A 129 -31.65 -25.77 1.28
CA ALA A 129 -30.19 -25.90 1.19
C ALA A 129 -29.69 -25.88 -0.27
N SER A 130 -30.47 -26.47 -1.20
CA SER A 130 -30.14 -26.48 -2.64
C SER A 130 -30.25 -25.12 -3.33
N SER A 131 -30.90 -24.14 -2.69
CA SER A 131 -31.02 -22.76 -3.23
C SER A 131 -29.77 -21.92 -2.97
N VAL A 132 -28.95 -22.29 -1.99
CA VAL A 132 -27.72 -21.57 -1.64
C VAL A 132 -26.73 -21.65 -2.81
N GLY A 133 -26.32 -20.49 -3.33
CA GLY A 133 -25.44 -20.40 -4.50
C GLY A 133 -26.06 -20.87 -5.82
N SER A 134 -27.40 -20.98 -5.89
CA SER A 134 -28.12 -21.38 -7.10
C SER A 134 -27.92 -20.40 -8.26
N PRO A 135 -28.12 -20.83 -9.52
CA PRO A 135 -28.02 -19.95 -10.68
C PRO A 135 -28.88 -18.69 -10.57
N ALA A 136 -30.11 -18.80 -10.05
CA ALA A 136 -30.99 -17.65 -9.88
C ALA A 136 -30.44 -16.60 -8.88
N HIS A 137 -29.75 -17.02 -7.82
CA HIS A 137 -29.08 -16.09 -6.91
C HIS A 137 -27.84 -15.47 -7.55
N ARG A 138 -27.10 -16.24 -8.34
CA ARG A 138 -25.94 -15.75 -9.09
C ARG A 138 -26.34 -14.75 -10.16
N ASP A 139 -27.48 -14.94 -10.84
CA ASP A 139 -28.01 -13.98 -11.80
C ASP A 139 -28.31 -12.62 -11.14
N VAL A 140 -28.86 -12.62 -9.92
CA VAL A 140 -29.07 -11.40 -9.13
C VAL A 140 -27.74 -10.77 -8.71
N ALA A 141 -26.77 -11.57 -8.27
CA ALA A 141 -25.43 -11.07 -7.93
C ALA A 141 -24.73 -10.46 -9.15
N ARG A 142 -24.80 -11.11 -10.32
CA ARG A 142 -24.27 -10.63 -11.59
C ARG A 142 -24.96 -9.34 -12.04
N GLN A 143 -26.25 -9.17 -11.75
CA GLN A 143 -26.95 -7.90 -11.95
C GLN A 143 -26.38 -6.80 -11.04
N ALA A 144 -26.20 -7.08 -9.75
CA ALA A 144 -25.62 -6.14 -8.81
C ALA A 144 -24.18 -5.73 -9.18
N VAL A 145 -23.39 -6.66 -9.74
CA VAL A 145 -22.05 -6.34 -10.29
C VAL A 145 -22.17 -5.29 -11.39
N ARG A 146 -22.96 -5.55 -12.44
CA ARG A 146 -23.13 -4.61 -13.57
C ARG A 146 -23.61 -3.23 -13.13
N GLU A 147 -24.56 -3.19 -12.19
CA GLU A 147 -25.16 -1.95 -11.71
C GLU A 147 -24.24 -1.16 -10.75
N SER A 148 -23.28 -1.82 -10.09
CA SER A 148 -22.37 -1.19 -9.13
C SER A 148 -21.09 -0.62 -9.74
N MET A 149 -20.70 -1.10 -10.92
CA MET A 149 -19.51 -0.62 -11.62
C MET A 149 -19.65 0.85 -12.05
N VAL A 150 -18.63 1.64 -11.77
CA VAL A 150 -18.60 3.08 -12.10
C VAL A 150 -17.53 3.34 -13.15
N LEU A 151 -17.94 3.74 -14.36
CA LEU A 151 -17.02 4.22 -15.38
C LEU A 151 -16.55 5.63 -15.00
N LEU A 152 -15.34 5.73 -14.45
CA LEU A 152 -14.78 6.98 -13.92
C LEU A 152 -14.37 7.92 -15.06
N ASN A 153 -13.68 7.40 -16.06
CA ASN A 153 -13.39 8.13 -17.28
C ASN A 153 -13.09 7.15 -18.42
N ALA A 154 -13.20 7.62 -19.65
CA ALA A 154 -12.79 6.90 -20.84
C ALA A 154 -12.48 7.90 -21.96
N LYS A 155 -11.47 7.57 -22.77
CA LYS A 155 -11.23 8.18 -24.08
C LYS A 155 -12.23 7.64 -25.09
N ASN A 156 -12.34 8.33 -26.22
CA ASN A 156 -13.25 7.95 -27.29
C ASN A 156 -12.88 6.57 -27.86
N ASP A 157 -13.90 5.74 -28.09
CA ASP A 157 -13.83 4.48 -28.85
C ASP A 157 -12.89 3.39 -28.29
N VAL A 158 -12.40 3.54 -27.06
CA VAL A 158 -11.55 2.52 -26.37
C VAL A 158 -12.41 1.41 -25.76
N LEU A 159 -13.61 1.76 -25.31
CA LEU A 159 -14.65 0.83 -24.88
C LEU A 159 -15.91 1.07 -25.72
N PRO A 160 -16.73 0.04 -25.95
CA PRO A 160 -16.58 -1.34 -25.47
C PRO A 160 -15.52 -2.16 -26.23
N LEU A 161 -15.04 -3.21 -25.58
CA LEU A 161 -14.18 -4.23 -26.19
C LEU A 161 -14.91 -4.94 -27.33
N GLN A 162 -14.16 -5.39 -28.32
CA GLN A 162 -14.69 -6.06 -29.50
C GLN A 162 -14.65 -7.58 -29.34
N LYS A 163 -15.73 -8.24 -29.77
CA LYS A 163 -15.87 -9.70 -29.71
C LYS A 163 -15.36 -10.44 -30.95
N ASP A 164 -14.82 -9.71 -31.92
CA ASP A 164 -14.31 -10.28 -33.17
C ASP A 164 -13.02 -9.57 -33.58
N GLY A 165 -11.95 -10.35 -33.75
CA GLY A 165 -10.70 -9.88 -34.34
C GLY A 165 -9.86 -8.93 -33.49
N GLN A 166 -10.12 -8.81 -32.18
CA GLN A 166 -9.29 -8.04 -31.24
C GLN A 166 -8.35 -8.97 -30.46
N THR A 167 -7.10 -8.59 -30.25
CA THR A 167 -6.19 -9.23 -29.29
C THR A 167 -6.22 -8.46 -27.98
N ILE A 168 -6.86 -9.04 -26.97
CA ILE A 168 -7.12 -8.47 -25.65
C ILE A 168 -6.11 -9.06 -24.67
N MET A 169 -5.19 -8.25 -24.15
CA MET A 169 -4.38 -8.63 -23.00
C MET A 169 -5.19 -8.43 -21.72
N VAL A 170 -5.17 -9.41 -20.84
CA VAL A 170 -5.62 -9.29 -19.45
C VAL A 170 -4.40 -9.35 -18.54
N ALA A 171 -4.14 -8.27 -17.80
CA ALA A 171 -2.97 -8.12 -16.96
C ALA A 171 -3.33 -7.76 -15.51
N GLY A 172 -2.32 -7.76 -14.63
CA GLY A 172 -2.49 -7.60 -13.20
C GLY A 172 -2.83 -8.92 -12.50
N THR A 173 -2.24 -9.13 -11.32
CA THR A 173 -2.39 -10.36 -10.53
C THR A 173 -3.83 -10.58 -10.04
N LEU A 174 -4.61 -9.51 -9.94
CA LEU A 174 -6.00 -9.54 -9.47
C LEU A 174 -6.97 -10.12 -10.51
N ALA A 175 -6.59 -10.20 -11.78
CA ALA A 175 -7.51 -10.61 -12.84
C ALA A 175 -8.01 -12.06 -12.67
N ALA A 176 -7.14 -12.95 -12.17
CA ALA A 176 -7.43 -14.37 -11.97
C ALA A 176 -7.54 -14.73 -10.47
N ASP A 177 -8.03 -13.79 -9.64
CA ASP A 177 -8.13 -13.97 -8.18
C ASP A 177 -9.56 -13.75 -7.68
N LEU A 178 -10.32 -14.85 -7.58
CA LEU A 178 -11.70 -14.84 -7.09
C LEU A 178 -11.81 -14.34 -5.64
N GLY A 179 -10.81 -14.60 -4.81
CA GLY A 179 -10.77 -14.18 -3.42
C GLY A 179 -10.57 -12.68 -3.27
N ALA A 180 -9.64 -12.12 -4.04
CA ALA A 180 -9.38 -10.69 -4.07
C ALA A 180 -10.58 -9.88 -4.56
N GLN A 181 -11.30 -10.34 -5.59
CA GLN A 181 -12.52 -9.68 -6.05
C GLN A 181 -13.69 -9.78 -5.05
N CYS A 182 -13.65 -10.74 -4.12
CA CYS A 182 -14.68 -10.87 -3.08
C CYS A 182 -14.44 -9.96 -1.86
N GLY A 183 -13.19 -9.65 -1.54
CA GLY A 183 -12.84 -8.85 -0.36
C GLY A 183 -13.06 -9.58 0.97
N GLY A 184 -12.92 -8.84 2.08
CA GLY A 184 -13.15 -9.36 3.43
C GLY A 184 -14.61 -9.72 3.69
N TRP A 185 -14.88 -10.38 4.82
CA TRP A 185 -16.20 -10.93 5.15
C TRP A 185 -16.76 -11.97 4.14
N THR A 186 -15.88 -12.56 3.32
CA THR A 186 -16.25 -13.64 2.39
C THR A 186 -15.59 -14.95 2.78
N ILE A 187 -16.41 -15.94 3.18
CA ILE A 187 -16.01 -17.27 3.70
C ILE A 187 -15.26 -17.21 5.04
N THR A 188 -14.16 -16.47 5.10
CA THR A 188 -13.39 -16.19 6.32
C THR A 188 -13.46 -14.70 6.66
N TRP A 189 -13.04 -14.35 7.88
CA TRP A 189 -13.14 -12.98 8.40
C TRP A 189 -12.40 -11.96 7.52
N GLN A 190 -11.09 -12.15 7.33
CA GLN A 190 -10.28 -11.28 6.47
C GLN A 190 -10.47 -11.56 4.98
N GLY A 191 -11.16 -12.65 4.61
CA GLY A 191 -11.07 -13.22 3.27
C GLY A 191 -9.72 -13.91 3.04
N SER A 192 -9.46 -14.33 1.81
CA SER A 192 -8.16 -14.84 1.36
C SER A 192 -8.09 -14.70 -0.16
N ASN A 193 -6.89 -14.62 -0.71
CA ASN A 193 -6.64 -14.69 -2.16
C ASN A 193 -6.89 -16.11 -2.70
N GLY A 194 -7.11 -16.20 -4.01
CA GLY A 194 -7.33 -17.43 -4.77
C GLY A 194 -8.77 -17.94 -4.73
N ASP A 195 -8.94 -19.21 -5.11
CA ASP A 195 -10.26 -19.84 -5.25
C ASP A 195 -10.87 -20.23 -3.89
N ILE A 196 -11.36 -19.24 -3.14
CA ILE A 196 -11.93 -19.45 -1.80
C ILE A 196 -13.39 -19.94 -1.82
N THR A 197 -14.09 -19.79 -2.94
CA THR A 197 -15.51 -20.11 -3.10
C THR A 197 -15.81 -20.49 -4.56
N THR A 198 -17.05 -20.86 -4.87
CA THR A 198 -17.49 -21.06 -6.26
C THR A 198 -17.92 -19.72 -6.87
N GLY A 199 -17.35 -19.39 -8.02
CA GLY A 199 -17.67 -18.17 -8.77
C GLY A 199 -16.89 -18.12 -10.08
N THR A 200 -16.92 -16.96 -10.72
CA THR A 200 -16.17 -16.64 -11.92
C THR A 200 -15.28 -15.45 -11.62
N ASP A 201 -13.97 -15.61 -11.78
CA ASP A 201 -13.03 -14.49 -11.70
C ASP A 201 -13.12 -13.58 -12.96
N ILE A 202 -12.49 -12.41 -12.89
CA ILE A 202 -12.57 -11.39 -13.96
C ILE A 202 -11.98 -11.91 -15.28
N LEU A 203 -10.84 -12.59 -15.24
CA LEU A 203 -10.19 -13.18 -16.41
C LEU A 203 -11.12 -14.17 -17.10
N THR A 204 -11.65 -15.14 -16.34
CA THR A 204 -12.58 -16.15 -16.85
C THR A 204 -13.83 -15.49 -17.43
N GLY A 205 -14.33 -14.43 -16.79
CA GLY A 205 -15.46 -13.65 -17.32
C GLY A 205 -15.17 -13.01 -18.68
N ILE A 206 -13.97 -12.43 -18.86
CA ILE A 206 -13.52 -11.84 -20.13
C ILE A 206 -13.35 -12.93 -21.20
N GLU A 207 -12.72 -14.06 -20.87
CA GLU A 207 -12.55 -15.20 -21.76
C GLU A 207 -13.90 -15.73 -22.29
N ASN A 208 -14.90 -15.83 -21.41
CA ASN A 208 -16.24 -16.28 -21.77
C ASN A 208 -16.96 -15.31 -22.74
N MET A 209 -16.60 -14.03 -22.73
CA MET A 209 -17.27 -12.98 -23.52
C MET A 209 -16.52 -12.56 -24.78
N ALA A 210 -15.26 -12.95 -24.93
CA ALA A 210 -14.37 -12.51 -26.01
C ALA A 210 -14.79 -12.97 -27.42
N GLY A 211 -15.66 -13.98 -27.54
CA GLY A 211 -16.14 -14.45 -28.85
C GLY A 211 -14.99 -15.03 -29.70
N ASN A 212 -14.69 -14.37 -30.83
CA ASN A 212 -13.58 -14.74 -31.71
C ASN A 212 -12.29 -13.92 -31.45
N SER A 213 -12.33 -12.97 -30.51
CA SER A 213 -11.16 -12.22 -30.08
C SER A 213 -10.19 -13.13 -29.30
N GLU A 214 -8.90 -12.85 -29.40
CA GLU A 214 -7.86 -13.57 -28.67
C GLU A 214 -7.69 -12.94 -27.29
N VAL A 215 -7.73 -13.75 -26.22
CA VAL A 215 -7.43 -13.31 -24.86
C VAL A 215 -6.06 -13.81 -24.45
N ILE A 216 -5.19 -12.90 -24.02
CA ILE A 216 -3.84 -13.20 -23.53
C ILE A 216 -3.78 -12.83 -22.05
N TYR A 217 -3.77 -13.81 -21.17
CA TYR A 217 -3.47 -13.55 -19.76
C TYR A 217 -1.97 -13.37 -19.55
N SER A 218 -1.57 -12.19 -19.09
CA SER A 218 -0.19 -11.88 -18.74
C SER A 218 -0.18 -10.94 -17.53
N PRO A 219 -0.08 -11.47 -16.29
CA PRO A 219 -0.19 -10.64 -15.09
C PRO A 219 0.88 -9.54 -15.02
N ASN A 220 2.06 -9.81 -15.60
CA ASN A 220 3.16 -8.85 -15.70
C ASN A 220 3.15 -8.05 -17.02
N GLY A 221 2.13 -8.16 -17.87
CA GLY A 221 2.06 -7.42 -19.14
C GLY A 221 3.11 -7.82 -20.18
N ASP A 222 3.77 -8.96 -20.01
CA ASP A 222 4.73 -9.49 -20.98
C ASP A 222 4.00 -10.05 -22.20
N HIS A 223 4.47 -9.73 -23.40
CA HIS A 223 3.86 -10.16 -24.66
C HIS A 223 4.88 -10.31 -25.78
N ASN A 224 4.60 -11.24 -26.70
CA ASN A 224 5.43 -11.55 -27.87
C ASN A 224 4.57 -11.44 -29.14
N GLY A 225 3.94 -10.29 -29.37
CA GLY A 225 3.02 -10.08 -30.49
C GLY A 225 2.28 -8.75 -30.37
N PRO A 226 1.50 -8.36 -31.39
CA PRO A 226 0.63 -7.18 -31.27
C PRO A 226 -0.46 -7.43 -30.22
N VAL A 227 -0.82 -6.37 -29.50
CA VAL A 227 -1.92 -6.33 -28.53
C VAL A 227 -2.73 -5.08 -28.86
N ASP A 228 -4.03 -5.25 -29.09
CA ASP A 228 -4.91 -4.14 -29.50
C ASP A 228 -5.41 -3.34 -28.30
N VAL A 229 -5.53 -3.99 -27.14
CA VAL A 229 -5.95 -3.38 -25.88
C VAL A 229 -5.49 -4.24 -24.70
N ALA A 230 -5.13 -3.59 -23.60
CA ALA A 230 -4.84 -4.25 -22.33
C ALA A 230 -5.89 -3.87 -21.28
N VAL A 231 -6.62 -4.85 -20.76
CA VAL A 231 -7.43 -4.74 -19.54
C VAL A 231 -6.55 -5.10 -18.36
N VAL A 232 -6.25 -4.13 -17.50
CA VAL A 232 -5.33 -4.29 -16.37
C VAL A 232 -6.11 -4.18 -15.08
N VAL A 233 -6.15 -5.28 -14.32
CA VAL A 233 -6.87 -5.36 -13.05
C VAL A 233 -5.93 -4.98 -11.92
N VAL A 234 -6.18 -3.82 -11.32
CA VAL A 234 -5.32 -3.15 -10.33
C VAL A 234 -6.11 -2.81 -9.07
N GLY A 235 -5.43 -2.52 -7.96
CA GLY A 235 -6.09 -2.13 -6.71
C GLY A 235 -5.55 -2.84 -5.47
N GLU A 236 -6.41 -3.07 -4.47
CA GLU A 236 -6.01 -3.64 -3.18
C GLU A 236 -5.79 -5.15 -3.29
N LYS A 237 -4.52 -5.59 -3.15
CA LYS A 237 -4.10 -6.98 -3.42
C LYS A 237 -4.67 -8.01 -2.46
N THR A 238 -4.73 -7.65 -1.19
CA THR A 238 -5.12 -8.56 -0.11
C THR A 238 -6.49 -8.16 0.41
N PRO A 239 -7.48 -9.07 0.42
CA PRO A 239 -8.72 -8.88 1.16
C PRO A 239 -8.46 -8.47 2.62
N TYR A 240 -9.32 -7.60 3.15
CA TYR A 240 -9.23 -7.16 4.54
C TYR A 240 -10.63 -6.94 5.13
N ALA A 241 -10.72 -7.00 6.45
CA ALA A 241 -11.92 -6.65 7.21
C ALA A 241 -11.56 -5.85 8.46
N GLU A 242 -12.44 -4.89 8.81
CA GLU A 242 -12.34 -4.06 10.01
C GLU A 242 -11.02 -3.28 10.09
N GLY A 243 -10.48 -3.06 11.30
CA GLY A 243 -9.26 -2.27 11.52
C GLY A 243 -7.99 -2.87 10.92
N ALA A 244 -7.99 -4.15 10.50
CA ALA A 244 -6.88 -4.70 9.71
C ALA A 244 -6.78 -4.07 8.32
N GLY A 245 -7.86 -3.43 7.85
CA GLY A 245 -7.87 -2.61 6.65
C GLY A 245 -7.40 -1.18 6.86
N ASP A 246 -7.09 -0.74 8.07
CA ASP A 246 -6.62 0.63 8.31
C ASP A 246 -5.25 0.85 7.66
N ARG A 247 -5.06 2.03 7.07
CA ARG A 247 -3.81 2.40 6.38
C ARG A 247 -3.60 3.90 6.43
N THR A 248 -2.34 4.31 6.51
CA THR A 248 -1.91 5.72 6.54
C THR A 248 -1.83 6.34 5.15
N SER A 249 -1.78 5.51 4.10
CA SER A 249 -1.73 5.92 2.70
C SER A 249 -2.76 5.16 1.87
N LEU A 250 -3.51 5.86 1.03
CA LEU A 250 -4.45 5.31 0.04
C LEU A 250 -3.86 5.23 -1.36
N ASN A 251 -2.57 5.51 -1.53
CA ASN A 251 -1.92 5.47 -2.84
C ASN A 251 -1.97 4.05 -3.42
N LEU A 252 -2.29 3.97 -4.72
CA LEU A 252 -2.16 2.73 -5.47
C LEU A 252 -0.70 2.25 -5.45
N GLU A 253 -0.51 0.94 -5.37
CA GLU A 253 0.81 0.33 -5.35
C GLU A 253 1.61 0.66 -6.62
N GLU A 254 2.90 0.95 -6.45
CA GLU A 254 3.78 1.35 -7.54
C GLU A 254 3.92 0.26 -8.62
N ALA A 255 3.81 -1.03 -8.25
CA ALA A 255 3.82 -2.14 -9.19
C ALA A 255 2.68 -2.02 -10.24
N ASP A 256 1.48 -1.64 -9.80
CA ASP A 256 0.32 -1.43 -10.69
C ASP A 256 0.51 -0.19 -11.56
N ILE A 257 1.02 0.90 -10.98
CA ILE A 257 1.35 2.12 -11.71
C ILE A 257 2.38 1.83 -12.82
N ASN A 258 3.46 1.12 -12.49
CA ASN A 258 4.53 0.79 -13.43
C ASN A 258 4.09 -0.19 -14.51
N LEU A 259 3.21 -1.14 -14.18
CA LEU A 259 2.59 -2.03 -15.17
C LEU A 259 1.78 -1.22 -16.19
N MET A 260 0.92 -0.33 -15.71
CA MET A 260 0.10 0.55 -16.55
C MET A 260 0.95 1.45 -17.45
N LYS A 261 1.93 2.15 -16.87
CA LYS A 261 2.86 3.01 -17.61
C LYS A 261 3.60 2.26 -18.70
N ARG A 262 4.17 1.10 -18.38
CA ARG A 262 4.93 0.30 -19.35
C ARG A 262 4.07 -0.18 -20.53
N LEU A 263 2.85 -0.65 -20.26
CA LEU A 263 1.93 -1.07 -21.33
C LEU A 263 1.54 0.12 -22.20
N LYS A 264 1.25 1.27 -21.57
CA LYS A 264 0.91 2.49 -22.29
C LYS A 264 2.06 3.01 -23.15
N GLU A 265 3.28 3.02 -22.62
CA GLU A 265 4.50 3.40 -23.33
C GLU A 265 4.89 2.43 -24.45
N ALA A 266 4.38 1.19 -24.42
CA ALA A 266 4.45 0.26 -25.53
C ALA A 266 3.46 0.56 -26.66
N GLY A 267 2.64 1.62 -26.52
CA GLY A 267 1.62 2.02 -27.49
C GLY A 267 0.34 1.21 -27.43
N ILE A 268 0.10 0.49 -26.33
CA ILE A 268 -1.09 -0.34 -26.13
C ILE A 268 -2.16 0.51 -25.42
N PRO A 269 -3.40 0.59 -25.94
CA PRO A 269 -4.51 1.16 -25.19
C PRO A 269 -4.76 0.42 -23.88
N THR A 270 -4.87 1.13 -22.75
CA THR A 270 -4.96 0.55 -21.41
C THR A 270 -6.30 0.87 -20.71
N VAL A 271 -7.02 -0.17 -20.30
CA VAL A 271 -8.25 -0.08 -19.52
C VAL A 271 -7.96 -0.57 -18.10
N ALA A 272 -8.00 0.34 -17.11
CA ALA A 272 -7.85 -0.03 -15.71
C ALA A 272 -9.19 -0.48 -15.10
N VAL A 273 -9.19 -1.68 -14.51
CA VAL A 273 -10.31 -2.18 -13.69
C VAL A 273 -9.84 -2.19 -12.25
N LEU A 274 -10.41 -1.28 -11.44
CA LEU A 274 -10.01 -1.04 -10.05
C LEU A 274 -10.81 -1.93 -9.10
N VAL A 275 -10.14 -2.88 -8.46
CA VAL A 275 -10.69 -3.73 -7.40
C VAL A 275 -10.25 -3.18 -6.04
N SER A 276 -11.18 -2.58 -5.31
CA SER A 276 -10.90 -1.95 -4.01
C SER A 276 -12.14 -1.84 -3.13
N GLY A 277 -11.95 -1.85 -1.81
CA GLY A 277 -13.03 -1.63 -0.85
C GLY A 277 -13.33 -0.15 -0.58
N ARG A 278 -12.53 0.75 -1.17
CA ARG A 278 -12.56 2.21 -0.96
C ARG A 278 -12.01 2.99 -2.16
N PRO A 279 -12.23 4.31 -2.26
CA PRO A 279 -11.47 5.16 -3.18
C PRO A 279 -9.98 5.11 -2.87
N ILE A 280 -9.16 4.90 -3.89
CA ILE A 280 -7.69 4.87 -3.80
C ILE A 280 -7.09 6.05 -4.57
N VAL A 281 -6.00 6.62 -4.08
CA VAL A 281 -5.29 7.69 -4.78
C VAL A 281 -4.57 7.08 -5.98
N LEU A 282 -5.06 7.41 -7.19
CA LEU A 282 -4.63 6.82 -8.46
C LEU A 282 -3.24 7.28 -8.90
N GLY A 283 -2.83 8.46 -8.41
CA GLY A 283 -1.49 9.00 -8.61
C GLY A 283 -1.11 9.21 -10.07
N GLU A 284 0.15 8.94 -10.39
CA GLU A 284 0.71 9.19 -11.71
C GLU A 284 0.21 8.23 -12.80
N MET A 285 -0.61 7.23 -12.44
CA MET A 285 -1.26 6.34 -13.40
C MET A 285 -2.26 7.08 -14.29
N LEU A 286 -2.84 8.19 -13.81
CA LEU A 286 -3.96 8.90 -14.44
C LEU A 286 -3.77 9.15 -15.96
N PRO A 287 -2.70 9.81 -16.43
CA PRO A 287 -2.51 10.04 -17.87
C PRO A 287 -2.11 8.81 -18.68
N TYR A 288 -1.81 7.69 -18.02
CA TYR A 288 -1.42 6.42 -18.65
C TYR A 288 -2.56 5.40 -18.72
N THR A 289 -3.80 5.88 -18.57
CA THR A 289 -5.03 5.12 -18.78
C THR A 289 -5.77 5.66 -19.99
N ASP A 290 -6.51 4.80 -20.65
CA ASP A 290 -7.47 5.16 -21.69
C ASP A 290 -8.92 4.96 -21.23
N ALA A 291 -9.14 4.11 -20.23
CA ALA A 291 -10.36 4.09 -19.45
C ALA A 291 -10.08 3.61 -18.03
N MET A 292 -10.87 4.08 -17.07
CA MET A 292 -10.82 3.64 -15.68
C MET A 292 -12.22 3.29 -15.18
N ILE A 293 -12.34 2.09 -14.61
CA ILE A 293 -13.61 1.59 -14.08
C ILE A 293 -13.39 1.15 -12.63
N ALA A 294 -14.19 1.67 -11.70
CA ALA A 294 -14.26 1.15 -10.33
C ALA A 294 -15.19 -0.06 -10.30
N ALA A 295 -14.60 -1.24 -10.05
CA ALA A 295 -15.33 -2.50 -9.89
C ALA A 295 -15.63 -2.83 -8.42
N TRP A 296 -15.01 -2.11 -7.48
CA TRP A 296 -15.12 -2.35 -6.04
C TRP A 296 -14.67 -3.76 -5.66
N TYR A 297 -15.35 -4.42 -4.70
CA TYR A 297 -15.33 -5.87 -4.54
C TYR A 297 -16.60 -6.46 -5.15
N PRO A 298 -16.59 -6.90 -6.42
CA PRO A 298 -17.78 -7.37 -7.14
C PRO A 298 -18.34 -8.71 -6.62
N GLY A 299 -17.63 -9.43 -5.74
CA GLY A 299 -18.10 -10.73 -5.25
C GLY A 299 -17.85 -11.84 -6.27
N THR A 300 -18.78 -12.79 -6.41
CA THR A 300 -18.52 -14.06 -7.11
C THR A 300 -18.72 -14.03 -8.64
N GLU A 301 -19.25 -12.96 -9.21
CA GLU A 301 -19.79 -12.97 -10.59
C GLU A 301 -18.99 -12.06 -11.55
N GLY A 302 -17.74 -12.43 -11.83
CA GLY A 302 -16.84 -11.70 -12.76
C GLY A 302 -17.36 -11.56 -14.19
N GLU A 303 -18.31 -12.40 -14.63
CA GLU A 303 -18.99 -12.22 -15.92
C GLU A 303 -19.79 -10.91 -15.99
N GLY A 304 -20.25 -10.37 -14.85
CA GLY A 304 -20.90 -9.05 -14.80
C GLY A 304 -19.96 -7.92 -15.19
N ILE A 305 -18.66 -8.04 -14.85
CA ILE A 305 -17.63 -7.09 -15.28
C ILE A 305 -17.42 -7.17 -16.78
N ALA A 306 -17.33 -8.39 -17.31
CA ALA A 306 -17.14 -8.61 -18.73
C ALA A 306 -18.33 -8.08 -19.57
N GLU A 307 -19.58 -8.25 -19.12
CA GLU A 307 -20.74 -7.68 -19.81
C GLU A 307 -20.66 -6.16 -19.97
N VAL A 308 -20.12 -5.45 -18.96
CA VAL A 308 -19.89 -4.01 -19.07
C VAL A 308 -18.74 -3.73 -20.04
N LEU A 309 -17.59 -4.39 -19.90
CA LEU A 309 -16.42 -4.18 -20.74
C LEU A 309 -16.71 -4.39 -22.23
N PHE A 310 -17.50 -5.41 -22.58
CA PHE A 310 -17.91 -5.71 -23.97
C PHE A 310 -19.17 -4.97 -24.42
N GLY A 311 -19.77 -4.14 -23.55
CA GLY A 311 -20.93 -3.32 -23.88
C GLY A 311 -22.26 -4.07 -24.03
N ASP A 312 -22.33 -5.32 -23.56
CA ASP A 312 -23.59 -6.04 -23.38
C ASP A 312 -24.47 -5.40 -22.29
N TYR A 313 -23.84 -4.62 -21.40
CA TYR A 313 -24.49 -3.73 -20.46
C TYR A 313 -23.83 -2.34 -20.46
N GLN A 314 -24.64 -1.29 -20.48
CA GLN A 314 -24.13 0.08 -20.41
C GLN A 314 -23.79 0.44 -18.96
N PRO A 315 -22.71 1.19 -18.70
CA PRO A 315 -22.36 1.59 -17.34
C PRO A 315 -23.51 2.42 -16.72
N THR A 316 -23.93 2.06 -15.50
CA THR A 316 -24.98 2.78 -14.77
C THR A 316 -24.54 3.27 -13.39
N GLY A 317 -23.47 2.70 -12.83
CA GLY A 317 -23.02 3.04 -11.49
C GLY A 317 -22.57 4.51 -11.39
N GLN A 318 -22.75 5.06 -10.18
CA GLN A 318 -22.27 6.38 -9.81
C GLN A 318 -21.59 6.31 -8.45
N LEU A 319 -20.58 7.16 -8.24
CA LEU A 319 -19.85 7.22 -6.99
C LEU A 319 -20.77 7.56 -5.81
N THR A 320 -20.68 6.75 -4.75
CA THR A 320 -21.30 7.02 -3.45
C THR A 320 -20.36 7.69 -2.46
N HIS A 321 -19.08 7.84 -2.84
CA HIS A 321 -18.02 8.51 -2.10
C HIS A 321 -17.21 9.39 -3.05
N SER A 322 -16.76 10.55 -2.59
CA SER A 322 -15.83 11.41 -3.35
C SER A 322 -14.52 10.67 -3.58
N TRP A 323 -13.90 10.84 -4.75
CA TRP A 323 -12.61 10.25 -5.06
C TRP A 323 -11.48 11.28 -4.87
N PRO A 324 -10.58 11.12 -3.90
CA PRO A 324 -9.53 12.11 -3.66
C PRO A 324 -8.51 12.14 -4.80
N ARG A 325 -7.97 13.32 -5.11
CA ARG A 325 -6.85 13.49 -6.05
C ARG A 325 -5.54 13.01 -5.47
N GLU A 326 -5.37 13.22 -4.18
CA GLU A 326 -4.14 12.95 -3.43
C GLU A 326 -4.43 12.81 -1.94
N MET A 327 -3.46 12.28 -1.19
CA MET A 327 -3.61 12.03 0.25
C MET A 327 -3.89 13.29 1.07
N ALA A 328 -3.38 14.46 0.65
CA ALA A 328 -3.60 15.72 1.34
C ALA A 328 -5.07 16.16 1.38
N GLN A 329 -5.92 15.62 0.48
CA GLN A 329 -7.35 15.90 0.47
C GLN A 329 -8.14 15.02 1.45
N VAL A 330 -7.54 13.99 2.06
CA VAL A 330 -8.30 13.07 2.91
C VAL A 330 -8.43 13.66 4.32
N PRO A 331 -9.65 13.81 4.88
CA PRO A 331 -10.96 13.48 4.30
C PRO A 331 -11.53 14.60 3.39
N ILE A 332 -12.17 14.20 2.28
CA ILE A 332 -12.91 15.09 1.35
C ILE A 332 -14.31 14.55 1.07
N ASN A 333 -15.34 15.31 1.44
CA ASN A 333 -16.72 14.87 1.41
C ASN A 333 -17.63 15.91 0.75
N VAL A 334 -18.70 15.41 0.13
CA VAL A 334 -19.75 16.28 -0.39
C VAL A 334 -20.32 17.14 0.73
N GLY A 335 -20.36 18.47 0.50
CA GLY A 335 -20.80 19.45 1.50
C GLY A 335 -19.67 20.18 2.22
N ASP A 336 -18.41 19.78 2.02
CA ASP A 336 -17.25 20.58 2.46
C ASP A 336 -17.20 21.93 1.74
N GLU A 337 -16.67 22.96 2.39
CA GLU A 337 -16.56 24.32 1.82
C GLU A 337 -15.66 24.33 0.57
N ASP A 338 -14.52 23.64 0.66
CA ASP A 338 -13.55 23.48 -0.43
C ASP A 338 -13.69 22.09 -1.08
N TYR A 339 -14.83 21.83 -1.72
CA TYR A 339 -15.10 20.55 -2.39
C TYR A 339 -14.57 20.51 -3.82
N SER A 340 -13.39 19.91 -3.99
CA SER A 340 -12.78 19.74 -5.31
C SER A 340 -12.01 18.40 -5.42
N PRO A 341 -12.71 17.25 -5.38
CA PRO A 341 -12.09 15.93 -5.53
C PRO A 341 -11.59 15.68 -6.96
N LEU A 342 -11.00 14.51 -7.22
CA LEU A 342 -10.68 14.04 -8.58
C LEU A 342 -11.96 13.67 -9.34
N PHE A 343 -12.82 12.91 -8.66
CA PHE A 343 -14.17 12.58 -9.13
C PHE A 343 -15.16 12.90 -8.01
N GLU A 344 -16.19 13.65 -8.36
CA GLU A 344 -17.20 14.11 -7.41
C GLU A 344 -18.14 12.98 -6.97
N TYR A 345 -18.83 13.19 -5.85
CA TYR A 345 -19.97 12.39 -5.46
C TYR A 345 -20.99 12.35 -6.61
N ARG A 346 -21.53 11.16 -6.92
CA ARG A 346 -22.38 10.85 -8.08
C ARG A 346 -21.71 10.90 -9.46
N HIS A 347 -20.39 11.08 -9.52
CA HIS A 347 -19.66 10.94 -10.78
C HIS A 347 -19.75 9.50 -11.33
N GLY A 348 -19.81 9.36 -12.65
CA GLY A 348 -19.89 8.07 -13.33
C GLY A 348 -20.48 8.22 -14.73
N LEU A 349 -19.68 7.96 -15.76
CA LEU A 349 -20.14 8.02 -17.15
C LEU A 349 -21.20 6.94 -17.39
N GLN A 350 -22.32 7.33 -18.00
CA GLN A 350 -23.49 6.46 -18.22
C GLN A 350 -23.54 5.87 -19.64
N ALA A 351 -22.49 6.10 -20.41
CA ALA A 351 -22.29 5.60 -21.77
C ALA A 351 -20.80 5.62 -22.09
N PHE A 352 -20.37 4.78 -23.04
CA PHE A 352 -19.01 4.85 -23.56
C PHE A 352 -18.83 6.06 -24.49
N PRO A 353 -17.82 6.91 -24.26
CA PRO A 353 -17.50 8.01 -25.17
C PRO A 353 -17.13 7.51 -26.57
N SER A 354 -17.55 8.24 -27.60
CA SER A 354 -17.17 7.95 -29.00
C SER A 354 -16.83 9.23 -29.74
N ALA A 355 -15.84 9.17 -30.62
CA ALA A 355 -15.44 10.33 -31.43
C ALA A 355 -16.59 10.80 -32.34
N ALA A 356 -17.45 9.87 -32.77
CA ALA A 356 -18.61 10.15 -33.60
C ALA A 356 -19.68 11.01 -32.90
N SER A 357 -19.72 11.01 -31.57
CA SER A 357 -20.69 11.79 -30.77
C SER A 357 -20.05 12.89 -29.93
N ALA A 358 -18.71 12.96 -29.89
CA ALA A 358 -17.99 13.98 -29.16
C ALA A 358 -18.21 15.36 -29.79
N GLU A 359 -18.44 16.37 -28.94
CA GLU A 359 -18.58 17.77 -29.38
C GLU A 359 -17.26 18.55 -29.33
N LYS A 360 -16.31 18.07 -28.52
CA LYS A 360 -15.01 18.71 -28.29
C LYS A 360 -13.95 17.72 -27.82
N LEU A 361 -12.69 18.13 -27.95
CA LEU A 361 -11.56 17.42 -27.37
C LEU A 361 -11.40 17.87 -25.92
N LEU A 362 -11.29 16.94 -24.98
CA LEU A 362 -11.26 17.22 -23.55
C LEU A 362 -9.89 16.90 -22.95
N PRO A 363 -9.42 17.66 -21.93
CA PRO A 363 -8.32 17.20 -21.10
C PRO A 363 -8.80 15.98 -20.30
N PHE A 364 -8.00 14.90 -20.32
CA PHE A 364 -8.35 13.62 -19.71
C PHE A 364 -7.70 13.48 -18.33
N ALA A 365 -6.39 13.69 -18.25
CA ALA A 365 -5.62 13.62 -17.01
C ALA A 365 -4.23 14.24 -17.20
N ALA A 366 -3.60 14.67 -16.10
CA ALA A 366 -2.21 15.13 -16.13
C ALA A 366 -1.43 14.72 -14.88
N ALA A 367 -0.13 14.49 -15.05
CA ALA A 367 0.81 14.22 -13.97
C ALA A 367 2.22 14.73 -14.29
N THR A 368 3.02 15.00 -13.27
CA THR A 368 4.47 15.23 -13.44
C THR A 368 5.22 13.90 -13.58
N SER A 369 6.44 13.92 -14.09
CA SER A 369 7.39 12.81 -13.92
C SER A 369 7.93 12.76 -12.49
N GLN A 370 8.41 11.59 -12.06
CA GLN A 370 8.94 11.39 -10.71
C GLN A 370 10.16 12.26 -10.36
N ASP A 371 10.92 12.69 -11.37
CA ASP A 371 12.05 13.63 -11.24
C ASP A 371 11.64 15.11 -11.36
N GLY A 372 10.34 15.36 -11.60
CA GLY A 372 9.77 16.70 -11.78
C GLY A 372 10.16 17.41 -13.05
N SER A 373 10.89 16.75 -13.96
CA SER A 373 11.44 17.38 -15.17
C SER A 373 10.41 17.55 -16.30
N THR A 374 9.28 16.84 -16.22
CA THR A 374 8.22 16.89 -17.22
C THR A 374 6.83 16.93 -16.61
N ILE A 375 5.86 17.48 -17.37
CA ILE A 375 4.42 17.28 -17.17
C ILE A 375 3.90 16.52 -18.38
N VAL A 376 3.02 15.54 -18.14
CA VAL A 376 2.27 14.81 -19.15
C VAL A 376 0.81 15.21 -19.06
N LEU A 377 0.18 15.54 -20.19
CA LEU A 377 -1.25 15.82 -20.32
C LEU A 377 -1.84 14.87 -21.37
N ALA A 378 -2.72 13.96 -20.94
CA ALA A 378 -3.53 13.14 -21.82
C ALA A 378 -4.82 13.87 -22.19
N LEU A 379 -5.26 13.69 -23.44
CA LEU A 379 -6.54 14.18 -23.95
C LEU A 379 -7.50 13.03 -24.25
N SER A 380 -8.77 13.35 -24.48
CA SER A 380 -9.82 12.35 -24.73
C SER A 380 -9.73 11.63 -26.08
N ASP A 381 -8.86 12.08 -26.98
CA ASP A 381 -8.68 11.55 -28.34
C ASP A 381 -7.30 11.91 -28.91
N ASN A 382 -6.91 11.28 -30.01
CA ASN A 382 -5.62 11.48 -30.67
C ASN A 382 -5.49 12.88 -31.27
N ILE A 383 -4.36 13.52 -31.06
CA ILE A 383 -4.09 14.88 -31.57
C ILE A 383 -3.66 14.79 -33.03
N THR A 384 -4.52 15.25 -33.94
CA THR A 384 -4.23 15.28 -35.38
C THR A 384 -3.62 16.61 -35.83
N ALA A 385 -3.80 17.67 -35.03
CA ALA A 385 -3.23 19.00 -35.31
C ALA A 385 -2.82 19.70 -34.02
N MET A 386 -1.58 20.18 -33.98
CA MET A 386 -1.00 20.89 -32.84
C MET A 386 -0.23 22.12 -33.34
N ASN A 387 -0.87 23.29 -33.25
CA ASN A 387 -0.27 24.59 -33.56
C ASN A 387 0.00 25.42 -32.31
N ALA A 388 -0.18 24.84 -31.12
CA ALA A 388 0.04 25.51 -29.85
C ALA A 388 1.52 25.77 -29.60
N VAL A 389 1.83 26.90 -28.96
CA VAL A 389 3.17 27.28 -28.53
C VAL A 389 3.25 27.37 -27.00
N ASN A 390 4.45 27.43 -26.42
CA ASN A 390 4.61 27.49 -24.96
C ASN A 390 3.79 28.61 -24.31
N SER A 391 3.63 29.76 -24.98
CA SER A 391 2.86 30.91 -24.44
C SER A 391 1.34 30.70 -24.42
N ASP A 392 0.83 29.63 -25.05
CA ASP A 392 -0.57 29.25 -24.93
C ASP A 392 -0.86 28.52 -23.61
N PHE A 393 0.18 28.09 -22.89
CA PHE A 393 0.07 27.36 -21.64
C PHE A 393 0.62 28.16 -20.47
N GLU A 394 -0.01 28.00 -19.32
CA GLU A 394 0.43 28.58 -18.05
C GLU A 394 0.48 27.45 -17.00
N VAL A 395 1.65 27.26 -16.39
CA VAL A 395 1.81 26.37 -15.24
C VAL A 395 1.79 27.21 -13.97
N ARG A 396 0.99 26.81 -13.00
CA ARG A 396 1.00 27.38 -11.66
C ARG A 396 1.52 26.38 -10.66
N ILE A 397 2.38 26.86 -9.78
CA ILE A 397 2.94 26.14 -8.64
C ILE A 397 2.45 26.86 -7.38
N ASP A 398 1.73 26.14 -6.52
CA ASP A 398 1.07 26.67 -5.32
C ASP A 398 0.18 27.89 -5.63
N GLY A 399 -0.54 27.81 -6.77
CA GLY A 399 -1.42 28.87 -7.27
C GLY A 399 -0.72 30.07 -7.92
N VAL A 400 0.62 30.11 -7.91
CA VAL A 400 1.42 31.19 -8.49
C VAL A 400 1.90 30.82 -9.89
N VAL A 401 1.71 31.73 -10.85
CA VAL A 401 2.22 31.56 -12.23
C VAL A 401 3.73 31.41 -12.22
N SER A 402 4.22 30.34 -12.85
CA SER A 402 5.64 30.07 -13.06
C SER A 402 6.03 30.43 -14.50
N PRO A 403 6.50 31.67 -14.78
CA PRO A 403 6.84 32.10 -16.12
C PRO A 403 8.05 31.33 -16.66
N ASP A 404 8.07 31.09 -17.98
CA ASP A 404 9.16 30.42 -18.69
C ASP A 404 9.52 29.02 -18.17
N VAL A 405 8.62 28.37 -17.42
CA VAL A 405 8.88 27.02 -16.89
C VAL A 405 8.83 25.95 -17.98
N ILE A 406 7.98 26.12 -19.00
CA ILE A 406 7.89 25.18 -20.14
C ILE A 406 9.02 25.47 -21.12
N SER A 407 9.87 24.48 -21.37
CA SER A 407 10.95 24.55 -22.35
C SER A 407 10.48 24.12 -23.74
N THR A 408 9.85 22.94 -23.84
CA THR A 408 9.31 22.39 -25.09
C THR A 408 8.01 21.64 -24.83
N ILE A 409 7.15 21.61 -25.86
CA ILE A 409 5.95 20.77 -25.88
C ILE A 409 6.06 19.84 -27.09
N SER A 410 5.81 18.56 -26.88
CA SER A 410 5.81 17.54 -27.94
C SER A 410 4.69 16.54 -27.72
N LEU A 411 4.30 15.82 -28.78
CA LEU A 411 3.50 14.61 -28.62
C LEU A 411 4.34 13.51 -27.95
N ALA A 412 3.70 12.67 -27.14
CA ALA A 412 4.35 11.46 -26.67
C ALA A 412 4.61 10.52 -27.86
N GLY A 413 5.85 10.04 -28.01
CA GLY A 413 6.21 9.18 -29.14
C GLY A 413 5.51 7.81 -29.17
N PHE A 414 4.78 7.48 -28.10
CA PHE A 414 4.04 6.22 -27.91
C PHE A 414 2.51 6.40 -27.92
N ASP A 415 2.00 7.62 -27.81
CA ASP A 415 0.56 7.90 -27.79
C ASP A 415 0.28 9.32 -28.30
N GLU A 416 -0.44 9.41 -29.42
CA GLU A 416 -0.77 10.67 -30.08
C GLU A 416 -1.83 11.49 -29.34
N SER A 417 -2.50 10.95 -28.32
CA SER A 417 -3.41 11.70 -27.45
C SER A 417 -2.71 12.42 -26.29
N ILE A 418 -1.39 12.27 -26.16
CA ILE A 418 -0.61 12.76 -25.01
C ILE A 418 0.36 13.86 -25.42
N LEU A 419 0.35 14.96 -24.66
CA LEU A 419 1.34 16.03 -24.69
C LEU A 419 2.35 15.86 -23.57
N VAL A 420 3.63 16.06 -23.90
CA VAL A 420 4.75 16.09 -22.97
C VAL A 420 5.33 17.49 -22.94
N PHE A 421 5.33 18.09 -21.76
CA PHE A 421 5.92 19.40 -21.46
C PHE A 421 7.26 19.15 -20.77
N SER A 422 8.37 19.45 -21.43
CA SER A 422 9.67 19.49 -20.77
C SER A 422 9.82 20.80 -20.00
N LEU A 423 10.41 20.76 -18.81
CA LEU A 423 10.48 21.92 -17.93
C LEU A 423 11.93 22.43 -17.79
N ASN A 424 12.09 23.76 -17.77
CA ASN A 424 13.35 24.43 -17.46
C ASN A 424 13.71 24.35 -15.97
N THR A 425 12.70 24.22 -15.11
CA THR A 425 12.85 24.08 -13.66
C THR A 425 11.99 22.90 -13.23
N ALA A 426 12.61 21.94 -12.54
CA ALA A 426 11.89 20.77 -12.06
C ALA A 426 10.88 21.15 -10.97
N ILE A 427 9.70 20.55 -11.04
CA ILE A 427 8.71 20.57 -9.97
C ILE A 427 9.30 19.85 -8.75
N ARG A 428 9.01 20.35 -7.55
CA ARG A 428 9.44 19.74 -6.29
C ARG A 428 8.31 18.94 -5.68
N GLN A 429 8.68 18.03 -4.78
CA GLN A 429 7.69 17.26 -4.02
C GLN A 429 6.78 18.20 -3.22
N GLN A 430 5.49 17.83 -3.10
CA GLN A 430 4.44 18.56 -2.37
C GLN A 430 3.97 19.88 -2.99
N GLU A 431 4.60 20.36 -4.06
CA GLU A 431 4.11 21.52 -4.80
C GLU A 431 2.76 21.20 -5.46
N ALA A 432 1.76 22.06 -5.26
CA ALA A 432 0.47 21.94 -5.94
C ALA A 432 0.60 22.48 -7.37
N VAL A 433 0.40 21.62 -8.37
CA VAL A 433 0.59 21.98 -9.78
C VAL A 433 -0.74 22.04 -10.51
N THR A 434 -0.94 23.11 -11.27
CA THR A 434 -2.05 23.21 -12.23
C THR A 434 -1.58 23.74 -13.57
N LEU A 435 -2.31 23.37 -14.62
CA LEU A 435 -2.03 23.74 -16.00
C LEU A 435 -3.24 24.45 -16.60
N SER A 436 -3.02 25.63 -17.18
CA SER A 436 -4.02 26.35 -17.96
C SER A 436 -3.61 26.38 -19.43
N TYR A 437 -4.61 26.45 -20.32
CA TYR A 437 -4.45 26.52 -21.77
C TYR A 437 -5.40 27.57 -22.36
N SER A 438 -4.91 28.40 -23.27
CA SER A 438 -5.68 29.47 -23.91
C SER A 438 -6.76 28.98 -24.88
N GLY A 439 -6.61 27.77 -25.43
CA GLY A 439 -7.58 27.12 -26.32
C GLY A 439 -7.31 27.29 -27.81
N GLY A 440 -7.93 26.41 -28.62
CA GLY A 440 -8.15 26.63 -30.06
C GLY A 440 -7.03 26.23 -31.02
N ASN A 441 -5.85 25.87 -30.51
CA ASN A 441 -4.67 25.51 -31.33
C ASN A 441 -4.33 24.01 -31.30
N ILE A 442 -5.13 23.19 -30.62
CA ILE A 442 -5.00 21.72 -30.55
C ILE A 442 -6.31 21.09 -30.97
N ALA A 443 -6.25 20.10 -31.86
CA ALA A 443 -7.44 19.42 -32.38
C ALA A 443 -7.21 17.92 -32.64
N SER A 444 -8.32 17.19 -32.54
CA SER A 444 -8.47 15.81 -32.99
C SER A 444 -9.54 15.78 -34.07
N SER A 445 -9.13 15.64 -35.32
CA SER A 445 -9.97 15.85 -36.50
C SER A 445 -10.72 17.19 -36.42
N ASP A 446 -12.05 17.16 -36.28
CA ASP A 446 -12.90 18.35 -36.15
C ASP A 446 -13.12 18.79 -34.69
N LEU A 447 -12.68 18.00 -33.71
CA LEU A 447 -12.79 18.29 -32.28
C LEU A 447 -11.67 19.25 -31.85
N ILE A 448 -12.03 20.35 -31.20
CA ILE A 448 -11.07 21.36 -30.74
C ILE A 448 -10.92 21.27 -29.22
N LEU A 449 -9.67 21.35 -28.72
CA LEU A 449 -9.41 21.54 -27.30
C LEU A 449 -9.70 23.00 -26.93
N GLU A 450 -10.77 23.19 -26.17
CA GLU A 450 -11.15 24.50 -25.64
C GLU A 450 -10.14 24.97 -24.57
N GLY A 451 -10.19 26.25 -24.22
CA GLY A 451 -9.37 26.79 -23.14
C GLY A 451 -9.72 26.12 -21.81
N MET A 452 -8.70 25.87 -20.99
CA MET A 452 -8.83 25.28 -19.65
C MET A 452 -8.11 26.15 -18.63
N ASN A 453 -8.69 26.27 -17.43
CA ASN A 453 -8.10 27.05 -16.34
C ASN A 453 -7.84 26.13 -15.16
N ASP A 454 -6.65 26.23 -14.59
CA ASP A 454 -6.20 25.54 -13.39
C ASP A 454 -6.48 24.02 -13.40
N PHE A 455 -6.29 23.37 -14.56
CA PHE A 455 -6.46 21.92 -14.67
C PHE A 455 -5.48 21.21 -13.75
N PHE A 456 -5.99 20.28 -12.94
CA PHE A 456 -5.18 19.57 -11.94
C PHE A 456 -4.08 18.72 -12.59
N VAL A 457 -2.87 18.82 -12.05
CA VAL A 457 -1.73 17.96 -12.41
C VAL A 457 -1.29 17.20 -11.16
N TYR A 458 -1.37 15.87 -11.18
CA TYR A 458 -0.87 15.07 -10.07
C TYR A 458 0.65 15.23 -9.95
N ASN A 459 1.12 15.66 -8.78
CA ASN A 459 2.54 15.78 -8.53
C ASN A 459 3.14 14.43 -8.13
N ALA A 460 3.78 13.76 -9.08
CA ALA A 460 4.44 12.48 -8.89
C ALA A 460 5.87 12.60 -8.36
N VAL A 461 6.37 13.79 -8.03
CA VAL A 461 7.77 13.97 -7.63
C VAL A 461 8.07 13.20 -6.34
N GLY A 462 9.11 12.36 -6.37
CA GLY A 462 9.40 11.41 -5.27
C GLY A 462 8.45 10.19 -5.23
N GLY A 463 7.51 10.11 -6.19
CA GLY A 463 6.48 9.10 -6.43
C GLY A 463 5.40 8.98 -5.34
N GLY A 464 4.50 8.00 -5.49
CA GLY A 464 3.34 7.76 -4.59
C GLY A 464 3.62 7.15 -3.20
N ALA A 465 4.83 7.20 -2.66
CA ALA A 465 5.16 6.67 -1.33
C ALA A 465 5.58 7.80 -0.38
N ILE A 466 5.32 7.65 0.91
CA ILE A 466 5.82 8.57 1.94
C ILE A 466 7.34 8.62 1.78
N THR A 467 7.85 9.83 1.53
CA THR A 467 9.29 10.07 1.46
C THR A 467 9.75 10.60 2.80
N HIS A 468 10.58 9.82 3.50
CA HIS A 468 11.14 10.20 4.78
C HIS A 468 12.36 11.09 4.58
N LEU A 469 12.34 12.29 5.15
CA LEU A 469 13.50 13.19 5.12
C LEU A 469 14.58 12.68 6.08
N ILE A 470 15.82 12.63 5.60
CA ILE A 470 16.99 12.18 6.35
C ILE A 470 18.01 13.34 6.41
N PRO A 471 18.42 13.82 7.60
CA PRO A 471 18.18 13.26 8.95
C PRO A 471 16.71 13.29 9.39
N GLY A 472 16.27 12.25 10.09
CA GLY A 472 14.89 12.08 10.53
C GLY A 472 14.58 10.64 10.94
N ARG A 473 13.34 10.41 11.38
CA ARG A 473 12.82 9.09 11.72
C ARG A 473 12.10 8.46 10.53
N VAL A 474 12.29 7.16 10.36
CA VAL A 474 11.50 6.28 9.52
C VAL A 474 10.80 5.29 10.44
N GLU A 475 9.49 5.41 10.62
CA GLU A 475 8.72 4.41 11.37
C GLU A 475 8.74 3.10 10.59
N ALA A 476 8.87 1.96 11.27
CA ALA A 476 9.02 0.69 10.59
C ALA A 476 7.74 0.28 9.85
N GLU A 477 6.56 0.69 10.32
CA GLU A 477 5.28 0.45 9.67
C GLU A 477 5.02 1.31 8.43
N ASP A 478 5.84 2.35 8.17
CA ASP A 478 5.67 3.27 7.05
C ASP A 478 6.32 2.78 5.73
N PHE A 479 6.51 1.46 5.58
CA PHE A 479 7.00 0.89 4.33
C PHE A 479 5.98 1.08 3.19
N PHE A 480 6.46 1.24 1.96
CA PHE A 480 5.61 1.29 0.77
C PHE A 480 5.52 -0.04 0.01
N GLU A 481 6.42 -0.97 0.32
CA GLU A 481 6.47 -2.31 -0.25
C GLU A 481 7.11 -3.24 0.78
N MET A 482 6.60 -4.47 0.92
CA MET A 482 7.14 -5.44 1.87
C MET A 482 6.97 -6.87 1.38
N ASN A 483 7.67 -7.79 2.04
CA ASN A 483 7.51 -9.22 1.86
C ASN A 483 7.65 -9.95 3.20
N GLY A 484 6.65 -10.79 3.52
CA GLY A 484 6.68 -11.74 4.63
C GLY A 484 6.34 -11.19 6.02
N ILE A 485 6.25 -9.87 6.18
CA ILE A 485 6.05 -9.24 7.50
C ILE A 485 4.58 -8.91 7.80
N GLN A 486 4.29 -8.59 9.06
CA GLN A 486 3.03 -8.00 9.50
C GLN A 486 3.26 -6.85 10.48
N THR A 487 2.27 -6.00 10.67
CA THR A 487 2.28 -4.97 11.72
C THR A 487 1.50 -5.41 12.94
N GLU A 488 1.90 -4.96 14.13
CA GLU A 488 1.20 -5.22 15.38
C GLU A 488 1.30 -4.01 16.35
N PRO A 489 0.41 -3.89 17.36
CA PRO A 489 0.48 -2.80 18.32
C PRO A 489 1.82 -2.74 19.08
N CYS A 490 2.46 -1.58 19.04
CA CYS A 490 3.75 -1.35 19.70
C CYS A 490 3.54 -0.82 21.13
N THR A 491 4.20 -1.44 22.11
CA THR A 491 4.18 -0.98 23.51
C THR A 491 5.39 -0.12 23.89
N ASP A 492 6.19 0.29 22.91
CA ASP A 492 7.33 1.20 23.15
C ASP A 492 6.84 2.62 23.47
N VAL A 493 7.78 3.47 23.88
CA VAL A 493 7.52 4.90 24.09
C VAL A 493 7.09 5.54 22.77
N GLY A 494 5.85 6.02 22.71
CA GLY A 494 5.22 6.59 21.51
C GLY A 494 3.94 5.85 21.10
N GLY A 495 3.80 4.56 21.47
CA GLY A 495 2.73 3.71 20.97
C GLY A 495 2.90 3.45 19.47
N GLY A 496 1.78 3.32 18.75
CA GLY A 496 1.80 3.08 17.29
C GLY A 496 1.78 1.60 16.93
N LEU A 497 2.28 1.29 15.74
CA LEU A 497 2.51 -0.09 15.30
C LEU A 497 4.02 -0.38 15.33
N ASN A 498 4.37 -1.65 15.26
CA ASN A 498 5.71 -2.10 14.93
C ASN A 498 5.61 -3.15 13.85
N VAL A 499 6.71 -3.41 13.16
CA VAL A 499 6.81 -4.56 12.24
C VAL A 499 7.26 -5.79 13.01
N GLY A 500 6.55 -6.90 12.83
CA GLY A 500 6.81 -8.19 13.45
C GLY A 500 6.55 -9.34 12.48
N TYR A 501 6.51 -10.57 13.03
CA TYR A 501 6.40 -11.82 12.25
C TYR A 501 7.54 -12.02 11.24
N ILE A 502 8.71 -11.44 11.54
CA ILE A 502 9.84 -11.39 10.62
C ILE A 502 10.57 -12.74 10.58
N GLU A 503 10.68 -13.31 9.38
CA GLU A 503 11.49 -14.47 9.03
C GLU A 503 12.76 -14.07 8.26
N GLY A 504 13.74 -14.99 8.20
CA GLY A 504 14.97 -14.76 7.45
C GLY A 504 14.71 -14.65 5.94
N GLY A 505 15.04 -13.50 5.36
CA GLY A 505 14.80 -13.18 3.94
C GLY A 505 13.76 -12.09 3.73
N ASP A 506 12.86 -11.89 4.69
CA ASP A 506 11.82 -10.88 4.68
C ASP A 506 12.40 -9.46 4.57
N TRP A 507 11.62 -8.57 3.99
CA TRP A 507 12.07 -7.21 3.75
C TRP A 507 10.93 -6.21 3.68
N MET A 508 11.31 -4.95 3.82
CA MET A 508 10.44 -3.79 3.75
C MET A 508 11.21 -2.63 3.11
N LYS A 509 10.56 -1.85 2.25
CA LYS A 509 11.15 -0.73 1.51
C LYS A 509 10.53 0.60 1.90
N TYR A 510 11.37 1.62 1.98
CA TYR A 510 11.04 2.99 2.32
C TYR A 510 11.64 3.92 1.28
N ARG A 511 10.96 5.04 0.98
CA ARG A 511 11.57 6.11 0.21
C ARG A 511 12.20 7.10 1.18
N VAL A 512 13.47 7.40 0.97
CA VAL A 512 14.19 8.35 1.80
C VAL A 512 14.79 9.43 0.93
N GLN A 513 14.67 10.68 1.36
CA GLN A 513 15.36 11.81 0.76
C GLN A 513 16.47 12.25 1.71
N ILE A 514 17.71 12.05 1.29
CA ILE A 514 18.88 12.54 1.99
C ILE A 514 19.02 14.02 1.67
N THR A 515 18.79 14.88 2.66
CA THR A 515 18.71 16.34 2.43
C THR A 515 20.09 17.01 2.36
N GLN A 516 21.15 16.29 2.71
CA GLN A 516 22.53 16.77 2.67
C GLN A 516 23.52 15.58 2.69
N PRO A 517 24.65 15.65 1.97
CA PRO A 517 25.61 14.55 1.95
C PRO A 517 26.37 14.46 3.29
N GLY A 518 26.66 13.24 3.75
CA GLY A 518 27.44 13.06 4.97
C GLY A 518 27.42 11.65 5.56
N GLN A 519 28.08 11.51 6.71
CA GLN A 519 28.03 10.31 7.55
C GLN A 519 26.81 10.37 8.45
N TYR A 520 25.95 9.36 8.36
CA TYR A 520 24.75 9.19 9.15
C TYR A 520 24.96 8.08 10.18
N GLN A 521 24.62 8.38 11.43
CA GLN A 521 24.38 7.37 12.45
C GLN A 521 22.94 6.88 12.26
N VAL A 522 22.76 5.56 12.17
CA VAL A 522 21.45 4.93 12.05
C VAL A 522 21.19 4.15 13.32
N VAL A 523 20.11 4.48 14.02
CA VAL A 523 19.64 3.77 15.21
C VAL A 523 18.40 2.98 14.83
N SER A 524 18.46 1.66 14.92
CA SER A 524 17.30 0.78 14.77
C SER A 524 16.77 0.38 16.13
N ARG A 525 15.48 0.63 16.36
CA ARG A 525 14.79 0.27 17.59
C ARG A 525 14.19 -1.12 17.46
N ILE A 526 14.81 -2.11 18.10
CA ILE A 526 14.52 -3.54 17.90
C ILE A 526 14.15 -4.21 19.24
N SER A 527 13.26 -5.18 19.17
CA SER A 527 12.95 -6.12 20.26
C SER A 527 12.95 -7.56 19.74
N GLY A 528 13.13 -8.57 20.59
CA GLY A 528 13.13 -9.96 20.14
C GLY A 528 13.81 -10.94 21.09
N TYR A 529 13.74 -12.23 20.73
CA TYR A 529 14.35 -13.31 21.48
C TYR A 529 15.69 -13.78 20.90
N ALA A 530 15.98 -13.47 19.65
CA ALA A 530 17.23 -13.79 18.98
C ALA A 530 18.13 -12.56 18.80
N GLY A 531 19.42 -12.81 18.60
CA GLY A 531 20.34 -11.83 18.01
C GLY A 531 20.56 -12.18 16.55
N GLY A 532 20.86 -11.18 15.73
CA GLY A 532 20.98 -11.34 14.30
C GLY A 532 21.48 -10.07 13.62
N THR A 533 21.31 -10.03 12.31
CA THR A 533 21.73 -8.90 11.48
C THR A 533 20.55 -8.41 10.64
N LEU A 534 20.31 -7.12 10.64
CA LEU A 534 19.41 -6.44 9.72
C LEU A 534 20.25 -5.69 8.68
N LEU A 535 20.00 -5.96 7.41
CA LEU A 535 20.72 -5.35 6.30
C LEU A 535 19.92 -4.15 5.78
N LEU A 536 20.52 -2.96 5.81
CA LEU A 536 19.94 -1.75 5.23
C LEU A 536 20.63 -1.48 3.89
N LYS A 537 19.89 -1.54 2.79
CA LYS A 537 20.36 -1.26 1.42
C LYS A 537 19.76 0.03 0.89
N PHE A 538 20.50 0.79 0.11
CA PHE A 538 20.03 1.99 -0.59
C PHE A 538 20.34 1.82 -2.09
N ASP A 539 19.27 1.72 -2.90
CA ASP A 539 19.29 1.48 -4.36
C ASP A 539 20.21 0.32 -4.80
N ASP A 540 20.33 -0.72 -3.96
CA ASP A 540 21.25 -1.87 -4.13
C ASP A 540 22.75 -1.54 -4.27
N ALA A 541 23.14 -0.27 -4.21
CA ALA A 541 24.52 0.19 -4.42
C ALA A 541 25.27 0.43 -3.09
N LEU A 542 24.55 0.85 -2.06
CA LEU A 542 25.09 1.11 -0.72
C LEU A 542 24.41 0.20 0.28
N GLN A 543 25.17 -0.32 1.25
CA GLN A 543 24.58 -1.11 2.33
C GLN A 543 25.33 -0.92 3.65
N THR A 544 24.62 -1.11 4.75
CA THR A 544 25.18 -1.22 6.10
C THR A 544 24.43 -2.29 6.88
N GLU A 545 25.09 -2.85 7.90
CA GLU A 545 24.56 -3.91 8.74
C GLU A 545 24.28 -3.35 10.13
N VAL A 546 23.11 -3.72 10.67
CA VAL A 546 22.74 -3.47 12.06
C VAL A 546 22.75 -4.82 12.77
N ASP A 547 23.82 -5.07 13.53
CA ASP A 547 23.92 -6.22 14.41
C ASP A 547 23.14 -5.94 15.70
N TYR A 548 22.20 -6.82 16.02
CA TYR A 548 21.38 -6.72 17.22
C TYR A 548 21.48 -7.98 18.09
N THR A 549 21.11 -7.82 19.36
CA THR A 549 21.11 -8.91 20.35
C THR A 549 19.74 -9.06 20.97
N SER A 550 19.44 -10.26 21.49
CA SER A 550 18.20 -10.55 22.18
C SER A 550 17.88 -9.51 23.26
N THR A 551 16.66 -8.99 23.22
CA THR A 551 16.13 -8.08 24.24
C THR A 551 15.27 -8.82 25.28
N ASN A 552 15.14 -10.14 25.14
CA ASN A 552 14.35 -11.03 25.98
C ASN A 552 12.85 -10.72 26.01
N GLY A 553 12.28 -10.27 24.87
CA GLY A 553 10.84 -10.10 24.73
C GLY A 553 10.45 -9.40 23.43
N TRP A 554 9.29 -9.77 22.87
CA TRP A 554 8.71 -9.20 21.64
C TRP A 554 8.38 -7.70 21.73
N GLN A 555 8.34 -7.15 22.93
CA GLN A 555 8.00 -5.75 23.20
C GLN A 555 8.99 -5.12 24.20
N ASN A 556 10.17 -5.74 24.36
CA ASN A 556 11.27 -5.19 25.15
C ASN A 556 12.24 -4.47 24.19
N TRP A 557 12.13 -3.15 24.08
CA TRP A 557 12.80 -2.38 23.03
C TRP A 557 14.21 -1.91 23.41
N ARG A 558 15.15 -2.00 22.47
CA ARG A 558 16.52 -1.48 22.59
C ARG A 558 17.02 -0.87 21.29
N ASP A 559 17.92 0.08 21.43
CA ASP A 559 18.58 0.77 20.33
C ASP A 559 19.82 -0.01 19.89
N PHE A 560 19.93 -0.26 18.59
CA PHE A 560 21.12 -0.80 17.94
C PHE A 560 21.59 0.17 16.88
N THR A 561 22.90 0.38 16.78
CA THR A 561 23.44 1.51 16.03
C THR A 561 24.46 1.06 15.01
N THR A 562 24.38 1.64 13.81
CA THR A 562 25.40 1.53 12.76
C THR A 562 25.68 2.89 12.14
N SER A 563 26.52 2.94 11.11
CA SER A 563 26.78 4.16 10.36
C SER A 563 26.88 3.89 8.86
N ILE A 564 26.49 4.88 8.07
CA ILE A 564 26.57 4.84 6.61
C ILE A 564 26.80 6.24 6.05
N TYR A 565 27.61 6.34 5.00
CA TYR A 565 27.73 7.57 4.23
C TYR A 565 26.69 7.60 3.12
N LEU A 566 25.92 8.67 3.05
CA LEU A 566 24.89 8.88 2.03
C LEU A 566 25.15 10.22 1.33
N GLU A 567 25.03 10.24 0.01
CA GLU A 567 25.02 11.50 -0.75
C GLU A 567 23.63 12.11 -0.68
N GLU A 568 23.50 13.41 -0.97
CA GLU A 568 22.19 14.06 -1.13
C GLU A 568 21.45 13.46 -2.33
N GLY A 569 20.17 13.18 -2.16
CA GLY A 569 19.34 12.57 -3.20
C GLY A 569 18.20 11.72 -2.66
N PHE A 570 17.41 11.17 -3.58
CA PHE A 570 16.35 10.21 -3.28
C PHE A 570 16.90 8.80 -3.39
N TYR A 571 16.51 7.94 -2.44
CA TYR A 571 16.89 6.53 -2.41
C TYR A 571 15.69 5.67 -2.03
N THR A 572 15.68 4.44 -2.53
CA THR A 572 14.91 3.34 -1.95
C THR A 572 15.75 2.66 -0.89
N MET A 573 15.38 2.83 0.37
CA MET A 573 15.97 2.10 1.49
C MET A 573 15.24 0.77 1.67
N GLN A 574 15.92 -0.36 1.53
CA GLN A 574 15.39 -1.69 1.88
C GLN A 574 15.99 -2.15 3.21
N ALA A 575 15.14 -2.44 4.19
CA ALA A 575 15.54 -3.16 5.39
C ALA A 575 15.21 -4.66 5.21
N GLN A 576 16.24 -5.50 5.22
CA GLN A 576 16.13 -6.95 4.96
C GLN A 576 16.64 -7.75 6.15
N ALA A 577 15.79 -8.62 6.68
CA ALA A 577 16.11 -9.50 7.78
C ALA A 577 17.03 -10.65 7.33
N GLN A 578 18.17 -10.84 8.00
CA GLN A 578 19.04 -12.00 7.79
C GLN A 578 18.78 -13.11 8.83
N SER A 579 17.93 -12.84 9.81
CA SER A 579 17.62 -13.73 10.94
C SER A 579 16.16 -13.54 11.32
N ASP A 580 15.59 -14.52 12.01
CA ASP A 580 14.20 -14.52 12.45
C ASP A 580 14.05 -14.00 13.90
N ALA A 581 12.80 -13.94 14.36
CA ALA A 581 12.42 -13.76 15.76
C ALA A 581 12.79 -12.41 16.42
N PHE A 582 12.52 -11.33 15.70
CA PHE A 582 12.62 -9.95 16.18
C PHE A 582 11.51 -9.07 15.58
N ASN A 583 11.31 -7.91 16.21
CA ASN A 583 10.43 -6.84 15.76
C ASN A 583 11.23 -5.55 15.59
N ILE A 584 10.75 -4.65 14.75
CA ILE A 584 11.35 -3.34 14.49
C ILE A 584 10.29 -2.27 14.73
N ASN A 585 10.63 -1.25 15.51
CA ASN A 585 9.77 -0.09 15.75
C ASN A 585 10.10 1.04 14.77
N TYR A 586 11.38 1.46 14.67
CA TYR A 586 11.77 2.55 13.78
C TYR A 586 13.28 2.56 13.46
N PHE A 587 13.65 3.41 12.50
CA PHE A 587 15.00 3.81 12.17
C PHE A 587 15.18 5.33 12.36
N ASP A 588 16.06 5.73 13.29
CA ASP A 588 16.45 7.13 13.47
C ASP A 588 17.78 7.41 12.76
N PHE A 589 17.78 8.40 11.86
CA PHE A 589 18.97 8.86 11.17
C PHE A 589 19.40 10.22 11.71
N ALA A 590 20.62 10.28 12.24
CA ALA A 590 21.25 11.53 12.67
C ALA A 590 22.51 11.80 11.84
N LEU A 591 22.64 13.02 11.29
CA LEU A 591 23.88 13.42 10.64
C LEU A 591 25.00 13.54 11.69
N ALA A 592 26.01 12.68 11.56
CA ALA A 592 27.20 12.67 12.43
C ALA A 592 28.29 13.64 11.91
N SER A 593 28.51 13.71 10.59
CA SER A 593 29.45 14.68 9.99
C SER A 593 29.16 14.96 8.51
N THR A 594 29.47 16.17 8.03
CA THR A 594 29.36 16.59 6.62
C THR A 594 30.64 16.37 5.81
N SER A 595 31.63 15.66 6.36
CA SER A 595 32.90 15.45 5.69
C SER A 595 32.73 14.58 4.44
N THR A 596 33.17 15.09 3.29
CA THR A 596 33.14 14.43 1.98
C THR A 596 33.63 12.98 2.07
N ARG A 597 33.02 12.10 1.26
CA ARG A 597 33.49 10.74 0.97
C ARG A 597 34.99 10.79 0.65
N ASP A 598 35.82 10.48 1.64
CA ASP A 598 37.26 10.43 1.45
C ASP A 598 37.54 9.17 0.63
N GLN A 599 37.44 9.30 -0.71
CA GLN A 599 37.62 8.21 -1.69
C GLN A 599 39.03 7.59 -1.63
N HIS A 600 39.90 8.10 -0.75
CA HIS A 600 41.23 7.59 -0.52
C HIS A 600 41.52 7.19 0.93
N SER A 601 40.53 6.95 1.79
CA SER A 601 40.79 6.36 3.11
C SER A 601 40.74 4.83 3.08
N GLY A 602 41.90 4.20 2.97
CA GLY A 602 42.05 2.74 3.06
C GLY A 602 43.48 2.27 3.25
N ILE A 603 43.63 0.94 3.31
CA ILE A 603 44.92 0.24 3.25
C ILE A 603 45.29 0.06 1.78
N GLN A 604 46.51 0.43 1.41
CA GLN A 604 47.02 0.38 0.04
C GLN A 604 48.36 -0.38 0.00
N ASP A 605 48.75 -0.80 -1.21
CA ASP A 605 50.05 -1.42 -1.48
C ASP A 605 50.36 -2.66 -0.62
N ILE A 606 49.36 -3.49 -0.33
CA ILE A 606 49.56 -4.72 0.45
C ILE A 606 50.49 -5.65 -0.30
N LYS A 607 51.59 -6.03 0.33
CA LYS A 607 52.59 -6.93 -0.21
C LYS A 607 53.00 -7.94 0.85
N ALA A 608 52.90 -9.21 0.49
CA ALA A 608 53.35 -10.32 1.31
C ALA A 608 54.59 -10.97 0.67
N TYR A 609 55.71 -11.01 1.39
CA TYR A 609 56.96 -11.59 0.88
C TYR A 609 57.83 -12.24 1.97
N PRO A 610 58.66 -13.25 1.65
CA PRO A 610 58.73 -13.94 0.36
C PRO A 610 57.43 -14.69 0.05
N ASN A 611 57.07 -14.75 -1.23
CA ASN A 611 55.89 -15.47 -1.71
C ASN A 611 56.30 -16.21 -3.01
N PRO A 612 56.54 -17.53 -2.98
CA PRO A 612 56.17 -18.47 -1.92
C PRO A 612 56.94 -18.30 -0.60
N VAL A 613 56.25 -18.51 0.53
CA VAL A 613 56.81 -18.42 1.88
C VAL A 613 57.26 -19.79 2.40
N GLU A 614 58.39 -19.82 3.09
CA GLU A 614 58.89 -20.98 3.84
C GLU A 614 58.69 -20.72 5.34
N ASP A 615 59.57 -20.00 6.03
CA ASP A 615 59.50 -19.94 7.50
C ASP A 615 58.93 -18.62 8.06
N VAL A 616 59.10 -17.52 7.33
CA VAL A 616 58.78 -16.17 7.82
C VAL A 616 58.11 -15.37 6.71
N LEU A 617 57.00 -14.72 7.05
CA LEU A 617 56.22 -13.87 6.16
C LEU A 617 56.32 -12.41 6.60
N VAL A 618 56.71 -11.53 5.69
CA VAL A 618 56.65 -10.09 5.89
C VAL A 618 55.44 -9.55 5.15
N LEU A 619 54.61 -8.78 5.85
CA LEU A 619 53.47 -8.07 5.31
C LEU A 619 53.73 -6.57 5.40
N GLU A 620 53.79 -5.90 4.26
CA GLU A 620 53.87 -4.45 4.17
C GLU A 620 52.63 -3.87 3.53
N PHE A 621 52.16 -2.73 4.03
CA PHE A 621 51.11 -1.93 3.41
C PHE A 621 51.18 -0.49 3.92
N SER A 622 50.58 0.44 3.19
CA SER A 622 50.36 1.80 3.66
C SER A 622 48.93 1.93 4.21
N SER A 623 48.78 2.57 5.36
CA SER A 623 47.48 2.98 5.88
C SER A 623 47.38 4.48 5.82
N THR A 624 46.26 4.98 5.32
CA THR A 624 46.00 6.42 5.20
C THR A 624 45.62 7.06 6.55
N HIS A 625 45.28 6.24 7.56
CA HIS A 625 44.88 6.69 8.90
C HIS A 625 45.35 5.70 9.99
N SER A 626 45.46 6.18 11.23
CA SER A 626 45.72 5.32 12.39
C SER A 626 44.41 4.78 12.98
N ARG A 627 44.22 3.46 12.94
CA ARG A 627 42.99 2.76 13.34
C ARG A 627 43.27 1.35 13.83
N GLU A 628 42.35 0.75 14.59
CA GLU A 628 42.46 -0.66 14.97
C GLU A 628 42.30 -1.57 13.75
N ALA A 629 43.11 -2.63 13.69
CA ALA A 629 43.02 -3.63 12.65
C ALA A 629 43.34 -5.03 13.16
N GLN A 630 42.85 -6.02 12.41
CA GLN A 630 43.15 -7.42 12.61
C GLN A 630 43.77 -7.98 11.34
N ILE A 631 44.90 -8.66 11.48
CA ILE A 631 45.57 -9.37 10.39
C ILE A 631 45.43 -10.85 10.68
N ARG A 632 44.89 -11.60 9.73
CA ARG A 632 44.59 -13.02 9.87
C ARG A 632 45.04 -13.77 8.64
N LEU A 633 45.36 -15.05 8.82
CA LEU A 633 45.51 -15.99 7.73
C LEU A 633 44.21 -16.79 7.58
N ILE A 634 43.73 -16.89 6.35
CA ILE A 634 42.56 -17.69 5.97
C ILE A 634 42.93 -18.68 4.86
N ASP A 635 42.24 -19.81 4.81
CA ASP A 635 42.34 -20.76 3.70
C ASP A 635 41.44 -20.33 2.52
N PRO A 636 41.49 -21.01 1.35
CA PRO A 636 40.66 -20.65 0.20
C PRO A 636 39.14 -20.77 0.41
N SER A 637 38.68 -21.41 1.49
CA SER A 637 37.26 -21.47 1.87
C SER A 637 36.83 -20.29 2.74
N GLY A 638 37.76 -19.39 3.09
CA GLY A 638 37.53 -18.27 4.00
C GLY A 638 37.63 -18.64 5.48
N LYS A 639 37.97 -19.89 5.81
CA LYS A 639 38.10 -20.33 7.20
C LYS A 639 39.38 -19.79 7.81
N ARG A 640 39.27 -19.25 9.04
CA ARG A 640 40.41 -18.74 9.80
C ARG A 640 41.38 -19.86 10.17
N VAL A 641 42.62 -19.72 9.70
CA VAL A 641 43.74 -20.60 10.04
C VAL A 641 44.48 -20.09 11.27
N GLN A 642 44.82 -18.79 11.31
CA GLN A 642 45.53 -18.16 12.43
C GLN A 642 45.25 -16.65 12.51
N GLU A 643 45.21 -16.08 13.72
CA GLU A 643 45.27 -14.62 13.93
C GLU A 643 46.75 -14.21 14.05
N LEU A 644 47.19 -13.30 13.19
CA LEU A 644 48.58 -12.88 13.05
C LEU A 644 48.86 -11.59 13.84
N TYR A 645 47.90 -10.66 13.85
CA TYR A 645 48.00 -9.41 14.59
C TYR A 645 46.62 -8.86 14.96
N ARG A 646 46.54 -8.17 16.09
CA ARG A 646 45.41 -7.35 16.50
C ARG A 646 45.97 -6.12 17.22
N GLY A 647 45.65 -4.94 16.71
CA GLY A 647 46.08 -3.69 17.30
C GLY A 647 46.00 -2.52 16.32
N ARG A 648 46.49 -1.37 16.78
CA ARG A 648 46.43 -0.12 16.03
C ARG A 648 47.49 -0.04 14.92
N LEU A 649 47.04 0.24 13.70
CA LEU A 649 47.88 0.61 12.57
C LEU A 649 48.37 2.05 12.69
N ASN A 650 49.56 2.32 12.16
CA ASN A 650 50.09 3.67 12.01
C ASN A 650 49.61 4.28 10.69
N THR A 651 49.43 5.60 10.68
CA THR A 651 49.35 6.35 9.41
C THR A 651 50.69 6.24 8.67
N GLY A 652 50.65 6.00 7.37
CA GLY A 652 51.82 5.70 6.54
C GLY A 652 52.13 4.21 6.45
N ARG A 653 53.41 3.86 6.28
CA ARG A 653 53.83 2.47 6.09
C ARG A 653 53.71 1.67 7.39
N ASN A 654 53.09 0.50 7.28
CA ASN A 654 53.06 -0.56 8.29
C ASN A 654 53.83 -1.77 7.74
N SER A 655 54.61 -2.43 8.60
CA SER A 655 55.39 -3.62 8.24
C SER A 655 55.32 -4.59 9.42
N PHE A 656 54.84 -5.80 9.15
CA PHE A 656 54.69 -6.86 10.14
C PHE A 656 55.43 -8.11 9.70
N THR A 657 56.10 -8.76 10.63
CA THR A 657 56.82 -10.02 10.38
C THR A 657 56.19 -11.11 11.21
N PHE A 658 55.69 -12.15 10.53
CA PHE A 658 55.01 -13.27 11.15
C PHE A 658 55.81 -14.56 10.96
N PRO A 659 56.07 -15.33 12.05
CA PRO A 659 56.56 -16.68 11.91
C PRO A 659 55.42 -17.56 11.36
N ILE A 660 55.73 -18.34 10.32
CA ILE A 660 54.79 -19.27 9.72
C ILE A 660 54.93 -20.63 10.41
N ASN A 661 53.83 -21.16 10.91
CA ASN A 661 53.84 -22.43 11.63
C ASN A 661 54.31 -23.57 10.71
N ALA A 662 55.30 -24.35 11.16
CA ALA A 662 55.85 -25.49 10.43
C ALA A 662 54.80 -26.58 10.11
N ASN A 663 53.68 -26.59 10.83
CA ASN A 663 52.60 -27.57 10.64
C ASN A 663 51.56 -27.18 9.56
N TRP A 664 51.75 -26.08 8.83
CA TRP A 664 50.85 -25.70 7.75
C TRP A 664 51.13 -26.55 6.49
N PRO A 665 50.11 -27.24 5.93
CA PRO A 665 50.26 -27.90 4.64
C PRO A 665 50.66 -26.90 3.55
N GLY A 666 51.52 -27.33 2.63
CA GLY A 666 51.82 -26.57 1.41
C GLY A 666 50.54 -26.29 0.62
N GLY A 667 50.34 -25.05 0.18
CA GLY A 667 49.08 -24.63 -0.42
C GLY A 667 48.90 -23.11 -0.55
N VAL A 668 47.74 -22.71 -1.08
CA VAL A 668 47.34 -21.30 -1.22
C VAL A 668 46.57 -20.87 0.02
N TYR A 669 46.94 -19.72 0.57
CA TYR A 669 46.27 -19.03 1.67
C TYR A 669 46.07 -17.55 1.30
N PHE A 670 45.28 -16.84 2.08
CA PHE A 670 45.14 -15.38 1.98
C PHE A 670 45.42 -14.73 3.34
N ILE A 671 46.13 -13.61 3.31
CA ILE A 671 46.16 -12.69 4.45
C ILE A 671 44.94 -11.80 4.32
N GLU A 672 44.05 -11.85 5.32
CA GLU A 672 42.98 -10.86 5.52
C GLU A 672 43.54 -9.76 6.42
N VAL A 673 43.55 -8.52 5.94
CA VAL A 673 43.69 -7.32 6.76
C VAL A 673 42.30 -6.71 6.90
N LYS A 674 41.72 -6.75 8.09
CA LYS A 674 40.41 -6.19 8.40
C LYS A 674 40.59 -4.95 9.27
N ASP A 675 40.20 -3.80 8.77
CA ASP A 675 40.01 -2.60 9.59
C ASP A 675 38.53 -2.44 9.98
N GLU A 676 38.19 -1.35 10.67
CA GLU A 676 36.81 -1.05 11.10
C GLU A 676 35.82 -0.84 9.92
N VAL A 677 36.32 -0.68 8.69
CA VAL A 677 35.52 -0.23 7.54
C VAL A 677 35.51 -1.24 6.39
N LYS A 678 36.62 -1.94 6.13
CA LYS A 678 36.81 -2.83 4.97
C LYS A 678 37.72 -4.02 5.29
N ARG A 679 37.65 -5.02 4.41
CA ARG A 679 38.56 -6.18 4.39
C ARG A 679 39.42 -6.11 3.13
N TYR A 680 40.71 -6.36 3.29
CA TYR A 680 41.69 -6.40 2.22
C TYR A 680 42.36 -7.77 2.22
N PHE A 681 42.69 -8.28 1.03
CA PHE A 681 43.21 -9.63 0.87
C PHE A 681 44.50 -9.63 0.06
N GLU A 682 45.50 -10.37 0.52
CA GLU A 682 46.73 -10.63 -0.23
C GLU A 682 47.02 -12.13 -0.28
N LYS A 683 47.24 -12.66 -1.49
CA LYS A 683 47.46 -14.10 -1.71
C LYS A 683 48.86 -14.50 -1.23
N VAL A 684 48.95 -15.61 -0.50
CA VAL A 684 50.23 -16.19 -0.04
C VAL A 684 50.28 -17.67 -0.38
N VAL A 685 51.40 -18.13 -0.92
CA VAL A 685 51.65 -19.54 -1.22
C VAL A 685 52.66 -20.09 -0.23
N LYS A 686 52.28 -21.09 0.56
CA LYS A 686 53.20 -21.84 1.42
C LYS A 686 53.81 -22.98 0.61
N LYS A 687 55.14 -23.05 0.56
CA LYS A 687 55.86 -24.17 -0.07
C LYS A 687 55.69 -25.48 0.69
#